data_AF-A0A9D6WAE2-F1
#
_entry.id   AF-A0A9D6WAE2-F1
#
_cell.length_a   1.000
_cell.length_b   1.000
_cell.length_c   1.000
_cell.angle_alpha   90.00
_cell.angle_beta   90.00
_cell.angle_gamma   90.00
#
_symmetry.space_group_name_H-M   'P 1'
#
loop_
_entity.id
_entity.type
_entity.pdbx_description
1 polymer ?
#
loop_
_entity_poly.entity_id
_entity_poly.type
_entity_poly.pdbx_seq_one_letter_code
_entity_poly.pdbx_strand_id
1 'polypeptide(L)'
;MNAKQVSLSGALIAALIVFAYMHMPSEAPRPAKAQVPPAHVVPARAVAGEEPPAPDWFAAATLPPRFVAPVSAWTVREMADYAKVLGGSRFDILVVPGQVQALGYDRATRSLASALLARSIGIAASIEMPDPYLVARALGEGRRTYEAHDVQTLAAALGVHRIVELHLGHDRSDALVVTVTSQMAGVPMIRRTFKSAPLAASDFAVAAFETLLPQILEFLGLHDSGTAATETGALSADPLPASPLAFFTADGGAARHCYVELALRRLTPARSARVAETFAEKAYLSLTGLAHGAPEYRALRARTLAALGYRAAALRELGAPRTEEEKAVVAHLEGNLPAVRALAAAEKNPLKRLLAEGDANELGQAYDVIEKEDSKRSVEDLRLPGRIWPNLAWRAFSDWDGWSQYDNAWLKQILDLEFPIPGYAIADLTGGAVEIGDEARLRRTLDESVRNHGRKILEALPRTGCCTWHPGRPEARDYMDLLQAIGDDDLLRRIAFYTQMQGRPESAIEYANSLDAVYRGHPYYALLRAIAELAQAKEEAGAAAEGLFQSSHEAATSAIYWEQGQSRVAADAFALLADLHSTVPSFRDNPYARDLPFHPDYPTSFDAEDAAQQIAVHTAALDNSISNFAPVEWVLYDYERDPATRDERTQALLKSIESRFIGNPARGELLAKKALAADDRDSAMKHDRENIEVAPGYWPSYMALGTLLVQDARPDEAARVFASFPGFRADSHVHPVALANYAFESGSKLFLTGHLELARPLYEIAARRDTGAAAELTSRVRLYLLDGKLAKALQTQFELAQHYRSPHQYRDYLALLFAGGHAPEAWAGFNALVLREPYPQFWEAAAVGHHREGISPAALTAWAQDAKYANYGDHRGWPAAYLLRYWITDRTPPAELAATLNELDMPTWQLENEWRHVARPRKHEDLQTVVGPLGEFATSEGAVLPLHMFDATPKHRVKSDLAYFSAAFRAYSDGDYSAALKTFEEAAAVYDLTLADFRYMLPYFALAASRASNTSTIERILAKIPPTQREFDYLLGKSIIAVTYHDAAGALRDFTLARYRRPPTDERPFLTHYTYGDIGVRLAELSGDAAIGAITLEWSRACMRLEPWQAWPYGVTAKLTDDVTERKRALAMLQYLDPGSARLSTFPKKEIDAAVGQFGGVNPFLALKQHVPELEL
;
A
#
# COMPACT_ATOMS: atom_id res chain seq x y z
N MET A 1 30.25 10.37 4.98
CA MET A 1 29.10 11.04 5.61
C MET A 1 27.84 10.32 5.14
N ASN A 2 26.96 9.99 6.08
CA ASN A 2 26.22 8.72 6.15
C ASN A 2 24.86 8.71 5.43
N ALA A 3 24.53 7.57 4.79
CA ALA A 3 23.25 7.25 4.15
C ALA A 3 22.73 5.90 4.73
N LYS A 4 21.75 5.90 5.66
CA LYS A 4 21.31 4.66 6.36
C LYS A 4 19.87 4.65 6.99
N GLN A 5 18.85 5.37 6.50
CA GLN A 5 17.60 5.58 7.29
C GLN A 5 16.27 4.87 6.89
N VAL A 6 16.14 4.06 5.82
CA VAL A 6 14.85 4.07 5.07
C VAL A 6 13.97 2.79 5.08
N SER A 7 14.29 1.72 5.81
CA SER A 7 13.61 0.43 5.58
C SER A 7 12.16 0.24 6.10
N LEU A 8 11.55 1.17 6.85
CA LEU A 8 10.26 0.89 7.54
C LEU A 8 9.00 1.22 6.71
N SER A 9 9.12 1.94 5.58
CA SER A 9 7.96 2.60 4.95
C SER A 9 7.10 1.70 4.05
N GLY A 10 7.65 0.62 3.47
CA GLY A 10 6.92 -0.19 2.47
C GLY A 10 5.78 -1.05 3.04
N ALA A 11 5.95 -1.61 4.24
CA ALA A 11 4.94 -2.48 4.87
C ALA A 11 3.89 -1.70 5.69
N LEU A 12 4.19 -0.45 6.09
CA LEU A 12 3.26 0.40 6.83
C LEU A 12 2.17 1.00 5.93
N ILE A 13 2.46 1.20 4.63
CA ILE A 13 1.54 1.81 3.66
C ILE A 13 0.33 0.90 3.39
N ALA A 14 0.49 -0.42 3.32
CA ALA A 14 -0.62 -1.35 3.10
C ALA A 14 -1.59 -1.45 4.30
N ALA A 15 -1.11 -1.20 5.53
CA ALA A 15 -1.93 -1.24 6.74
C ALA A 15 -2.66 0.09 7.04
N LEU A 16 -2.13 1.23 6.59
CA LEU A 16 -2.74 2.56 6.78
C LEU A 16 -3.90 2.86 5.80
N ILE A 17 -3.91 2.23 4.62
CA ILE A 17 -4.99 2.38 3.61
C ILE A 17 -6.36 1.96 4.15
N VAL A 18 -6.43 1.04 5.13
CA VAL A 18 -7.70 0.60 5.74
C VAL A 18 -8.18 1.52 6.87
N PHE A 19 -7.29 2.31 7.50
CA PHE A 19 -7.64 3.15 8.66
C PHE A 19 -8.11 4.57 8.28
N ALA A 20 -7.68 5.10 7.13
CA ALA A 20 -8.08 6.44 6.66
C ALA A 20 -9.55 6.53 6.18
N TYR A 21 -10.25 5.41 5.96
CA TYR A 21 -11.62 5.38 5.45
C TYR A 21 -12.74 5.58 6.49
N MET A 22 -12.44 5.70 7.79
CA MET A 22 -13.47 5.71 8.83
C MET A 22 -13.98 7.10 9.27
N HIS A 23 -13.52 8.22 8.71
CA HIS A 23 -13.82 9.54 9.29
C HIS A 23 -14.07 10.65 8.25
N MET A 24 -15.32 10.82 7.82
CA MET A 24 -15.79 12.03 7.13
C MET A 24 -16.94 12.71 7.92
N PRO A 25 -16.85 14.01 8.23
CA PRO A 25 -17.98 14.84 8.67
C PRO A 25 -18.97 15.14 7.53
N SER A 26 -20.28 14.91 7.74
CA SER A 26 -21.33 15.53 6.91
C SER A 26 -21.63 16.94 7.43
N GLU A 27 -21.47 17.98 6.61
CA GLU A 27 -21.80 19.36 6.98
C GLU A 27 -23.31 19.57 7.24
N ALA A 28 -23.62 20.33 8.30
CA ALA A 28 -24.97 20.79 8.65
C ALA A 28 -25.55 21.78 7.60
N PRO A 29 -26.90 21.86 7.46
CA PRO A 29 -27.53 22.68 6.42
C PRO A 29 -27.38 24.18 6.69
N ARG A 30 -26.74 24.91 5.75
CA ARG A 30 -26.67 26.38 5.79
C ARG A 30 -27.91 27.05 5.18
N PRO A 31 -28.31 28.23 5.69
CA PRO A 31 -29.56 28.88 5.35
C PRO A 31 -29.53 29.51 3.95
N ALA A 32 -30.68 29.45 3.27
CA ALA A 32 -30.92 30.07 1.98
C ALA A 32 -30.58 31.57 1.98
N LYS A 33 -29.64 31.99 1.12
CA LYS A 33 -29.44 33.40 0.77
C LYS A 33 -29.41 33.61 -0.74
N ALA A 34 -30.26 34.55 -1.13
CA ALA A 34 -30.46 35.25 -2.39
C ALA A 34 -29.57 34.89 -3.59
N GLN A 35 -30.22 34.39 -4.63
CA GLN A 35 -29.74 34.32 -6.00
C GLN A 35 -29.29 35.70 -6.49
N VAL A 36 -28.03 35.83 -6.89
CA VAL A 36 -27.59 36.85 -7.83
C VAL A 36 -27.73 36.24 -9.23
N PRO A 37 -28.46 36.87 -10.16
CA PRO A 37 -28.61 36.33 -11.50
C PRO A 37 -27.25 36.36 -12.22
N PRO A 38 -26.84 35.26 -12.89
CA PRO A 38 -25.61 35.26 -13.67
C PRO A 38 -25.73 36.28 -14.81
N ALA A 39 -24.63 36.96 -15.08
CA ALA A 39 -24.50 37.85 -16.22
C ALA A 39 -24.83 37.07 -17.51
N HIS A 40 -25.84 37.55 -18.23
CA HIS A 40 -26.25 37.02 -19.52
C HIS A 40 -25.08 37.07 -20.51
N VAL A 41 -24.44 35.93 -20.76
CA VAL A 41 -23.71 35.71 -22.00
C VAL A 41 -24.77 35.52 -23.09
N VAL A 42 -24.79 36.43 -24.05
CA VAL A 42 -25.68 36.41 -25.20
C VAL A 42 -25.41 35.12 -25.99
N PRO A 43 -26.40 34.22 -26.19
CA PRO A 43 -26.19 33.02 -26.96
C PRO A 43 -25.95 33.41 -28.42
N ALA A 44 -24.86 32.89 -28.99
CA ALA A 44 -24.68 32.85 -30.43
C ALA A 44 -25.91 32.16 -31.05
N ARG A 45 -26.43 32.79 -32.10
CA ARG A 45 -27.65 32.42 -32.82
C ARG A 45 -27.66 30.92 -33.13
N ALA A 46 -28.61 30.19 -32.56
CA ALA A 46 -28.78 28.75 -32.76
C ALA A 46 -28.95 28.44 -34.26
N VAL A 47 -28.07 27.60 -34.78
CA VAL A 47 -28.23 26.95 -36.09
C VAL A 47 -29.30 25.87 -35.92
N ALA A 48 -30.25 25.81 -36.85
CA ALA A 48 -31.44 24.96 -36.73
C ALA A 48 -31.10 23.47 -36.90
N GLY A 49 -31.43 22.67 -35.89
CA GLY A 49 -31.53 21.20 -35.94
C GLY A 49 -30.50 20.47 -35.06
N GLU A 50 -30.92 20.02 -33.88
CA GLU A 50 -30.21 19.20 -32.85
C GLU A 50 -29.42 19.92 -31.73
N GLU A 51 -29.56 19.38 -30.51
CA GLU A 51 -28.98 19.88 -29.25
C GLU A 51 -27.44 19.81 -29.25
N PRO A 52 -26.75 20.70 -28.51
CA PRO A 52 -25.31 20.60 -28.31
C PRO A 52 -24.91 19.31 -27.57
N PRO A 53 -23.66 18.82 -27.77
CA PRO A 53 -23.17 17.70 -26.99
C PRO A 53 -23.28 18.04 -25.49
N ALA A 54 -23.71 17.06 -24.69
CA ALA A 54 -23.81 17.23 -23.26
C ALA A 54 -22.42 17.56 -22.68
N PRO A 55 -22.33 18.47 -21.68
CA PRO A 55 -21.04 18.78 -21.07
C PRO A 55 -20.42 17.54 -20.42
N ASP A 56 -19.09 17.46 -20.42
CA ASP A 56 -18.35 16.43 -19.70
C ASP A 56 -18.66 16.52 -18.20
N TRP A 57 -19.09 15.39 -17.62
CA TRP A 57 -19.43 15.30 -16.21
C TRP A 57 -18.26 15.67 -15.30
N PHE A 58 -17.03 15.33 -15.68
CA PHE A 58 -15.83 15.73 -14.92
C PHE A 58 -15.77 17.26 -14.79
N ALA A 59 -15.81 17.98 -15.91
CA ALA A 59 -15.78 19.44 -15.90
C ALA A 59 -16.97 20.07 -15.14
N ALA A 60 -18.14 19.43 -15.18
CA ALA A 60 -19.37 19.95 -14.59
C ALA A 60 -19.53 19.66 -13.07
N ALA A 61 -19.04 18.51 -12.59
CA ALA A 61 -19.39 17.99 -11.26
C ALA A 61 -18.20 17.87 -10.30
N THR A 62 -17.00 17.51 -10.80
CA THR A 62 -15.86 17.18 -9.92
C THR A 62 -14.94 18.38 -9.67
N LEU A 63 -14.83 19.32 -10.62
CA LEU A 63 -14.02 20.51 -10.44
C LEU A 63 -14.70 21.49 -9.48
N PRO A 64 -14.01 21.99 -8.43
CA PRO A 64 -14.57 23.04 -7.60
C PRO A 64 -14.76 24.33 -8.42
N PRO A 65 -15.75 25.20 -8.08
CA PRO A 65 -16.06 26.41 -8.85
C PRO A 65 -14.90 27.41 -9.00
N ARG A 66 -13.86 27.29 -8.16
CA ARG A 66 -12.64 28.11 -8.18
C ARG A 66 -11.43 27.38 -8.74
N PHE A 67 -11.60 26.18 -9.29
CA PHE A 67 -10.51 25.44 -9.91
C PHE A 67 -9.99 26.20 -11.12
N VAL A 68 -8.70 26.53 -11.11
CA VAL A 68 -8.01 27.10 -12.27
C VAL A 68 -7.25 25.96 -12.92
N ALA A 69 -7.62 25.61 -14.15
CA ALA A 69 -6.95 24.55 -14.90
C ALA A 69 -5.44 24.85 -15.02
N PRO A 70 -4.55 23.98 -14.52
CA PRO A 70 -3.11 24.22 -14.60
C PRO A 70 -2.63 24.12 -16.05
N VAL A 71 -1.81 25.08 -16.47
CA VAL A 71 -1.21 25.08 -17.82
C VAL A 71 -0.01 24.14 -17.86
N SER A 72 -0.07 23.13 -18.72
CA SER A 72 1.05 22.22 -18.98
C SER A 72 2.02 22.84 -20.01
N ALA A 73 3.19 23.31 -19.54
CA ALA A 73 4.23 23.82 -20.43
C ALA A 73 4.76 22.74 -21.41
N TRP A 74 4.78 21.48 -20.97
CA TRP A 74 5.02 20.31 -21.80
C TRP A 74 4.04 20.22 -22.97
N THR A 75 2.74 20.20 -22.67
CA THR A 75 1.68 20.05 -23.68
C THR A 75 1.71 21.20 -24.68
N VAL A 76 1.90 22.44 -24.22
CA VAL A 76 2.03 23.60 -25.10
C VAL A 76 3.21 23.46 -26.07
N ARG A 77 4.35 22.93 -25.60
CA ARG A 77 5.52 22.70 -26.46
C ARG A 77 5.26 21.59 -27.47
N GLU A 78 4.67 20.48 -27.04
CA GLU A 78 4.32 19.38 -27.95
C GLU A 78 3.30 19.83 -29.01
N MET A 79 2.27 20.59 -28.62
CA MET A 79 1.30 21.15 -29.56
C MET A 79 2.00 21.97 -30.65
N ALA A 80 2.92 22.85 -30.27
CA ALA A 80 3.67 23.68 -31.22
C ALA A 80 4.58 22.85 -32.14
N ASP A 81 5.32 21.89 -31.57
CA ASP A 81 6.24 21.05 -32.33
C ASP A 81 5.49 20.18 -33.34
N TYR A 82 4.37 19.55 -32.94
CA TYR A 82 3.59 18.68 -33.82
C TYR A 82 2.70 19.44 -34.81
N ALA A 83 2.21 20.63 -34.46
CA ALA A 83 1.56 21.52 -35.43
C ALA A 83 2.54 21.94 -36.56
N LYS A 84 3.82 22.18 -36.21
CA LYS A 84 4.88 22.48 -37.18
C LYS A 84 5.20 21.28 -38.08
N VAL A 85 5.23 20.07 -37.52
CA VAL A 85 5.42 18.82 -38.29
C VAL A 85 4.28 18.64 -39.30
N LEU A 86 3.03 18.75 -38.86
CA LEU A 86 1.85 18.62 -39.74
C LEU A 86 1.75 19.74 -40.78
N GLY A 87 2.13 20.97 -40.44
CA GLY A 87 2.03 22.15 -41.32
C GLY A 87 2.88 22.09 -42.60
N GLY A 88 3.73 21.06 -42.76
CA GLY A 88 4.44 20.77 -44.00
C GLY A 88 3.55 20.17 -45.11
N SER A 89 2.37 19.65 -44.75
CA SER A 89 1.44 18.96 -45.65
C SER A 89 0.10 19.69 -45.77
N ARG A 90 -0.72 19.32 -46.78
CA ARG A 90 -2.07 19.86 -47.00
C ARG A 90 -3.07 18.71 -47.00
N PHE A 91 -4.21 18.90 -46.36
CA PHE A 91 -5.25 17.88 -46.22
C PHE A 91 -6.63 18.47 -46.45
N ASP A 92 -7.56 17.70 -47.00
CA ASP A 92 -8.93 18.17 -47.27
C ASP A 92 -9.83 18.17 -46.02
N ILE A 93 -9.63 17.17 -45.16
CA ILE A 93 -10.47 16.90 -43.98
C ILE A 93 -9.59 16.75 -42.73
N LEU A 94 -9.98 17.41 -41.65
CA LEU A 94 -9.44 17.22 -40.30
C LEU A 94 -10.47 16.52 -39.43
N VAL A 95 -10.11 15.36 -38.90
CA VAL A 95 -10.88 14.71 -37.82
C VAL A 95 -10.27 15.15 -36.50
N VAL A 96 -11.06 15.82 -35.66
CA VAL A 96 -10.64 16.24 -34.32
C VAL A 96 -10.63 15.01 -33.39
N PRO A 97 -9.66 14.88 -32.47
CA PRO A 97 -9.63 13.77 -31.53
C PRO A 97 -10.89 13.72 -30.66
N GLY A 98 -11.29 12.51 -30.28
CA GLY A 98 -12.58 12.26 -29.65
C GLY A 98 -12.74 13.00 -28.33
N GLN A 99 -13.76 13.84 -28.26
CA GLN A 99 -14.10 14.63 -27.08
C GLN A 99 -15.07 13.87 -26.17
N VAL A 100 -15.08 14.18 -24.88
CA VAL A 100 -16.05 13.61 -23.95
C VAL A 100 -17.35 14.41 -23.99
N GLN A 101 -18.48 13.72 -23.97
CA GLN A 101 -19.79 14.28 -23.63
C GLN A 101 -20.45 13.45 -22.52
N ALA A 102 -21.24 14.07 -21.65
CA ALA A 102 -21.90 13.38 -20.54
C ALA A 102 -20.90 12.55 -19.69
N LEU A 103 -21.07 11.22 -19.60
CA LEU A 103 -20.10 10.32 -18.98
C LEU A 103 -19.13 9.77 -20.02
N GLY A 104 -17.84 9.78 -19.71
CA GLY A 104 -16.80 9.54 -20.70
C GLY A 104 -16.52 8.06 -20.98
N TYR A 105 -15.78 7.86 -22.06
CA TYR A 105 -14.97 6.68 -22.28
C TYR A 105 -13.51 7.04 -22.03
N ASP A 106 -12.70 6.03 -21.70
CA ASP A 106 -11.28 6.21 -21.51
C ASP A 106 -10.60 6.81 -22.76
N ARG A 107 -9.41 7.39 -22.56
CA ARG A 107 -8.69 8.08 -23.63
C ARG A 107 -8.37 7.17 -24.82
N ALA A 108 -8.10 5.89 -24.58
CA ALA A 108 -7.78 4.94 -25.62
C ALA A 108 -8.98 4.62 -26.53
N THR A 109 -10.16 4.43 -25.95
CA THR A 109 -11.42 4.25 -26.69
C THR A 109 -11.72 5.47 -27.56
N ARG A 110 -11.56 6.69 -27.02
CA ARG A 110 -11.80 7.94 -27.76
C ARG A 110 -10.82 8.11 -28.93
N SER A 111 -9.54 7.89 -28.66
CA SER A 111 -8.47 7.98 -29.66
C SER A 111 -8.66 6.97 -30.80
N LEU A 112 -8.97 5.71 -30.46
CA LEU A 112 -9.23 4.66 -31.44
C LEU A 112 -10.47 4.94 -32.30
N ALA A 113 -11.55 5.47 -31.70
CA ALA A 113 -12.75 5.86 -32.45
C ALA A 113 -12.44 6.98 -33.46
N SER A 114 -11.66 7.99 -33.07
CA SER A 114 -11.21 9.04 -33.99
C SER A 114 -10.36 8.50 -35.12
N ALA A 115 -9.43 7.59 -34.83
CA ALA A 115 -8.64 6.95 -35.86
C ALA A 115 -9.53 6.14 -36.83
N LEU A 116 -10.41 5.27 -36.32
CA LEU A 116 -11.32 4.50 -37.17
C LEU A 116 -12.21 5.38 -38.06
N LEU A 117 -12.69 6.51 -37.54
CA LEU A 117 -13.45 7.48 -38.33
C LEU A 117 -12.59 8.11 -39.44
N ALA A 118 -11.38 8.57 -39.10
CA ALA A 118 -10.44 9.11 -40.09
C ALA A 118 -10.15 8.08 -41.18
N ARG A 119 -10.01 6.79 -40.83
CA ARG A 119 -9.68 5.71 -41.78
C ARG A 119 -10.83 5.53 -42.75
N SER A 120 -12.02 5.45 -42.19
CA SER A 120 -13.26 5.24 -42.94
C SER A 120 -13.54 6.41 -43.88
N ILE A 121 -13.27 7.64 -43.46
CA ILE A 121 -13.36 8.83 -44.32
C ILE A 121 -12.32 8.75 -45.46
N GLY A 122 -11.05 8.47 -45.15
CA GLY A 122 -9.99 8.36 -46.15
C GLY A 122 -10.30 7.33 -47.24
N ILE A 123 -10.84 6.17 -46.83
CA ILE A 123 -11.28 5.10 -47.74
C ILE A 123 -12.50 5.54 -48.57
N ALA A 124 -13.55 6.05 -47.91
CA ALA A 124 -14.81 6.41 -48.56
C ALA A 124 -14.65 7.60 -49.55
N ALA A 125 -13.81 8.57 -49.20
CA ALA A 125 -13.54 9.74 -50.04
C ALA A 125 -12.35 9.56 -50.99
N SER A 126 -11.56 8.48 -50.83
CA SER A 126 -10.30 8.26 -51.57
C SER A 126 -9.34 9.46 -51.46
N ILE A 127 -9.18 9.98 -50.24
CA ILE A 127 -8.31 11.13 -49.92
C ILE A 127 -7.23 10.74 -48.91
N GLU A 128 -6.13 11.49 -48.91
CA GLU A 128 -5.13 11.42 -47.84
C GLU A 128 -5.64 12.11 -46.57
N MET A 129 -5.48 11.43 -45.44
CA MET A 129 -5.84 11.96 -44.13
C MET A 129 -4.57 12.28 -43.33
N PRO A 130 -4.58 13.34 -42.50
CA PRO A 130 -3.52 13.55 -41.53
C PRO A 130 -3.53 12.41 -40.52
N ASP A 131 -2.35 12.00 -40.03
CA ASP A 131 -2.25 11.01 -38.97
C ASP A 131 -3.03 11.48 -37.71
N PRO A 132 -4.08 10.76 -37.30
CA PRO A 132 -4.92 11.15 -36.15
C PRO A 132 -4.12 11.24 -34.84
N TYR A 133 -3.02 10.48 -34.71
CA TYR A 133 -2.14 10.53 -33.54
C TYR A 133 -1.27 11.79 -33.54
N LEU A 134 -0.82 12.25 -34.70
CA LEU A 134 -0.15 13.56 -34.84
C LEU A 134 -1.10 14.71 -34.56
N VAL A 135 -2.34 14.62 -35.07
CA VAL A 135 -3.38 15.62 -34.81
C VAL A 135 -3.66 15.71 -33.31
N ALA A 136 -3.75 14.57 -32.62
CA ALA A 136 -3.92 14.54 -31.17
C ALA A 136 -2.79 15.27 -30.43
N ARG A 137 -1.52 14.99 -30.78
CA ARG A 137 -0.37 15.69 -30.16
C ARG A 137 -0.34 17.18 -30.50
N ALA A 138 -0.73 17.57 -31.71
CA ALA A 138 -0.81 18.98 -32.14
C ALA A 138 -1.92 19.78 -31.42
N LEU A 139 -2.97 19.12 -30.92
CA LEU A 139 -4.07 19.74 -30.18
C LEU A 139 -4.00 19.52 -28.65
N GLY A 140 -3.04 18.74 -28.19
CA GLY A 140 -2.88 18.33 -26.79
C GLY A 140 -3.45 16.94 -26.57
N GLU A 141 -2.57 15.93 -26.60
CA GLU A 141 -2.95 14.52 -26.52
C GLU A 141 -3.72 14.20 -25.23
N GLY A 142 -4.73 13.32 -25.32
CA GLY A 142 -5.49 12.83 -24.17
C GLY A 142 -6.56 13.78 -23.62
N ARG A 143 -6.56 15.07 -23.98
CA ARG A 143 -7.54 16.06 -23.51
C ARG A 143 -8.98 15.57 -23.65
N ARG A 144 -9.82 15.87 -22.66
CA ARG A 144 -11.25 15.52 -22.68
C ARG A 144 -12.06 16.41 -23.63
N THR A 145 -11.66 17.66 -23.82
CA THR A 145 -12.27 18.62 -24.76
C THR A 145 -11.20 19.48 -25.42
N TYR A 146 -11.51 20.04 -26.59
CA TYR A 146 -10.60 20.90 -27.35
C TYR A 146 -11.20 22.30 -27.55
N GLU A 147 -10.35 23.32 -27.44
CA GLU A 147 -10.74 24.69 -27.70
C GLU A 147 -10.95 24.91 -29.20
N ALA A 148 -12.10 25.48 -29.57
CA ALA A 148 -12.45 25.72 -30.98
C ALA A 148 -11.39 26.59 -31.69
N HIS A 149 -10.75 27.52 -30.98
CA HIS A 149 -9.69 28.36 -31.54
C HIS A 149 -8.46 27.55 -31.99
N ASP A 150 -8.03 26.58 -31.18
CA ASP A 150 -6.86 25.75 -31.46
C ASP A 150 -7.14 24.83 -32.67
N VAL A 151 -8.34 24.24 -32.71
CA VAL A 151 -8.81 23.41 -33.83
C VAL A 151 -8.82 24.21 -35.14
N GLN A 152 -9.40 25.41 -35.14
CA GLN A 152 -9.47 26.27 -36.33
C GLN A 152 -8.08 26.73 -36.77
N THR A 153 -7.20 27.04 -35.83
CA THR A 153 -5.81 27.44 -36.13
C THR A 153 -5.04 26.31 -36.80
N LEU A 154 -5.16 25.08 -36.28
CA LEU A 154 -4.54 23.91 -36.91
C LEU A 154 -5.16 23.64 -38.28
N ALA A 155 -6.49 23.64 -38.41
CA ALA A 155 -7.17 23.43 -39.69
C ALA A 155 -6.72 24.44 -40.75
N ALA A 156 -6.59 25.72 -40.39
CA ALA A 156 -6.09 26.76 -41.29
C ALA A 156 -4.62 26.51 -41.71
N ALA A 157 -3.76 26.09 -40.76
CA ALA A 157 -2.37 25.74 -41.06
C ALA A 157 -2.27 24.58 -42.07
N LEU A 158 -3.15 23.59 -41.93
CA LEU A 158 -3.23 22.41 -42.81
C LEU A 158 -3.98 22.67 -44.13
N GLY A 159 -4.62 23.83 -44.28
CA GLY A 159 -5.42 24.16 -45.46
C GLY A 159 -6.69 23.33 -45.60
N VAL A 160 -7.23 22.86 -44.47
CA VAL A 160 -8.38 21.97 -44.41
C VAL A 160 -9.66 22.70 -44.81
N HIS A 161 -10.48 22.05 -45.63
CA HIS A 161 -11.76 22.58 -46.10
C HIS A 161 -12.94 22.11 -45.23
N ARG A 162 -12.76 21.01 -44.49
CA ARG A 162 -13.77 20.41 -43.62
C ARG A 162 -13.20 19.95 -42.27
N ILE A 163 -13.79 20.41 -41.18
CA ILE A 163 -13.51 19.94 -39.82
C ILE A 163 -14.63 19.00 -39.40
N VAL A 164 -14.27 17.83 -38.89
CA VAL A 164 -15.18 16.84 -38.32
C VAL A 164 -14.85 16.65 -36.84
N GLU A 165 -15.75 17.07 -35.97
CA GLU A 165 -15.63 16.89 -34.52
C GLU A 165 -16.45 15.70 -34.06
N LEU A 166 -15.83 14.88 -33.20
CA LEU A 166 -16.42 13.69 -32.62
C LEU A 166 -16.51 13.87 -31.11
N HIS A 167 -17.71 13.74 -30.54
CA HIS A 167 -17.94 13.68 -29.10
C HIS A 167 -18.49 12.29 -28.75
N LEU A 168 -17.91 11.63 -27.75
CA LEU A 168 -18.27 10.29 -27.30
C LEU A 168 -18.60 10.31 -25.81
N GLY A 169 -19.63 9.56 -25.43
CA GLY A 169 -19.95 9.30 -24.03
C GLY A 169 -21.06 8.27 -23.89
N HIS A 170 -21.54 8.06 -22.67
CA HIS A 170 -22.65 7.15 -22.37
C HIS A 170 -23.72 7.80 -21.50
N ASP A 171 -24.95 7.28 -21.59
CA ASP A 171 -26.14 7.89 -20.97
C ASP A 171 -26.60 7.19 -19.68
N ARG A 172 -25.71 6.47 -18.99
CA ARG A 172 -25.98 5.61 -17.80
C ARG A 172 -26.92 4.44 -18.05
N SER A 173 -27.62 4.41 -19.18
CA SER A 173 -28.33 3.22 -19.68
C SER A 173 -27.40 2.41 -20.58
N ASP A 174 -26.10 2.58 -20.40
CA ASP A 174 -25.05 1.75 -21.00
C ASP A 174 -24.96 1.89 -22.54
N ALA A 175 -25.69 2.80 -23.18
CA ALA A 175 -25.58 3.03 -24.63
C ALA A 175 -24.44 4.02 -24.96
N LEU A 176 -23.66 3.71 -26.00
CA LEU A 176 -22.72 4.65 -26.60
C LEU A 176 -23.51 5.77 -27.29
N VAL A 177 -23.22 7.01 -26.92
CA VAL A 177 -23.75 8.23 -27.52
C VAL A 177 -22.61 8.93 -28.25
N VAL A 178 -22.85 9.23 -29.53
CA VAL A 178 -21.87 9.88 -30.40
C VAL A 178 -22.49 11.11 -31.02
N THR A 179 -21.98 12.30 -30.73
CA THR A 179 -22.37 13.53 -31.44
C THR A 179 -21.28 13.90 -32.45
N VAL A 180 -21.64 13.92 -33.74
CA VAL A 180 -20.76 14.30 -34.84
C VAL A 180 -21.13 15.71 -35.31
N THR A 181 -20.16 16.61 -35.34
CA THR A 181 -20.31 17.95 -35.90
C THR A 181 -19.41 18.08 -37.15
N SER A 182 -19.97 18.57 -38.24
CA SER A 182 -19.23 18.80 -39.49
C SER A 182 -19.33 20.27 -39.89
N GLN A 183 -18.18 20.91 -40.04
CA GLN A 183 -18.07 22.31 -40.45
C GLN A 183 -17.25 22.41 -41.73
N MET A 184 -17.85 22.99 -42.79
CA MET A 184 -17.18 23.27 -44.05
C MET A 184 -17.11 24.78 -44.30
N ALA A 185 -16.05 25.25 -44.95
CA ALA A 185 -15.92 26.67 -45.29
C ALA A 185 -17.10 27.14 -46.16
N GLY A 186 -17.81 28.18 -45.72
CA GLY A 186 -18.95 28.76 -46.44
C GLY A 186 -20.26 27.95 -46.35
N VAL A 187 -20.29 26.84 -45.61
CA VAL A 187 -21.49 26.01 -45.40
C VAL A 187 -21.90 26.09 -43.91
N PRO A 188 -23.21 26.15 -43.58
CA PRO A 188 -23.65 26.05 -42.20
C PRO A 188 -23.14 24.78 -41.52
N MET A 189 -22.66 24.90 -40.29
CA MET A 189 -22.30 23.76 -39.45
C MET A 189 -23.50 22.83 -39.29
N ILE A 190 -23.30 21.53 -39.54
CA ILE A 190 -24.31 20.49 -39.32
C ILE A 190 -23.89 19.62 -38.14
N ARG A 191 -24.86 19.12 -37.38
CA ARG A 191 -24.64 18.25 -36.23
C ARG A 191 -25.66 17.12 -36.22
N ARG A 192 -25.23 15.93 -35.79
CA ARG A 192 -26.12 14.82 -35.51
C ARG A 192 -25.67 13.98 -34.32
N THR A 193 -26.61 13.55 -33.48
CA THR A 193 -26.36 12.58 -32.40
C THR A 193 -26.83 11.17 -32.79
N PHE A 194 -25.95 10.20 -32.61
CA PHE A 194 -26.17 8.78 -32.84
C PHE A 194 -26.14 8.05 -31.51
N LYS A 195 -26.93 6.98 -31.39
CA LYS A 195 -26.95 6.10 -30.22
C LYS A 195 -26.81 4.65 -30.66
N SER A 196 -25.94 3.91 -29.99
CA SER A 196 -25.87 2.45 -30.16
C SER A 196 -27.01 1.74 -29.42
N ALA A 197 -27.07 0.41 -29.56
CA ALA A 197 -27.75 -0.42 -28.59
C ALA A 197 -27.08 -0.30 -27.20
N PRO A 198 -27.78 -0.60 -26.09
CA PRO A 198 -27.17 -0.68 -24.76
C PRO A 198 -25.96 -1.64 -24.73
N LEU A 199 -24.91 -1.28 -23.99
CA LEU A 199 -23.63 -1.97 -23.86
C LEU A 199 -23.33 -2.22 -22.38
N ALA A 200 -23.14 -3.46 -21.97
CA ALA A 200 -22.66 -3.70 -20.61
C ALA A 200 -21.32 -2.99 -20.38
N ALA A 201 -20.99 -2.62 -19.14
CA ALA A 201 -19.70 -2.02 -18.78
C ALA A 201 -18.47 -2.84 -19.24
N SER A 202 -18.66 -4.13 -19.52
CA SER A 202 -17.65 -5.07 -20.01
C SER A 202 -17.60 -5.22 -21.54
N ASP A 203 -18.48 -4.54 -22.28
CA ASP A 203 -18.55 -4.56 -23.74
C ASP A 203 -17.55 -3.61 -24.37
N PHE A 204 -17.00 -4.02 -25.51
CA PHE A 204 -16.03 -3.21 -26.25
C PHE A 204 -16.73 -2.07 -26.99
N ALA A 205 -16.66 -0.87 -26.44
CA ALA A 205 -17.39 0.30 -26.94
C ALA A 205 -17.04 0.67 -28.39
N VAL A 206 -15.80 0.42 -28.83
CA VAL A 206 -15.39 0.69 -30.20
C VAL A 206 -16.09 -0.23 -31.21
N ALA A 207 -16.41 -1.48 -30.86
CA ALA A 207 -17.24 -2.31 -31.73
C ALA A 207 -18.64 -1.72 -31.91
N ALA A 208 -19.21 -1.12 -30.86
CA ALA A 208 -20.47 -0.40 -30.98
C ALA A 208 -20.34 0.84 -31.88
N PHE A 209 -19.23 1.58 -31.75
CA PHE A 209 -18.90 2.70 -32.64
C PHE A 209 -18.80 2.27 -34.11
N GLU A 210 -18.15 1.13 -34.40
CA GLU A 210 -18.05 0.57 -35.75
C GLU A 210 -19.42 0.32 -36.38
N THR A 211 -20.42 -0.10 -35.61
CA THR A 211 -21.80 -0.26 -36.12
C THR A 211 -22.49 1.06 -36.50
N LEU A 212 -22.02 2.19 -35.95
CA LEU A 212 -22.53 3.53 -36.25
C LEU A 212 -21.79 4.17 -37.43
N LEU A 213 -20.59 3.71 -37.78
CA LEU A 213 -19.76 4.30 -38.84
C LEU A 213 -20.50 4.46 -40.18
N PRO A 214 -21.25 3.48 -40.71
CA PRO A 214 -21.96 3.67 -41.97
C PRO A 214 -22.94 4.85 -41.94
N GLN A 215 -23.67 5.02 -40.84
CA GLN A 215 -24.63 6.12 -40.66
C GLN A 215 -23.92 7.47 -40.47
N ILE A 216 -22.77 7.46 -39.80
CA ILE A 216 -21.92 8.65 -39.64
C ILE A 216 -21.35 9.08 -40.99
N LEU A 217 -20.84 8.15 -41.79
CA LEU A 217 -20.32 8.44 -43.15
C LEU A 217 -21.43 8.99 -44.04
N GLU A 218 -22.62 8.39 -44.03
CA GLU A 218 -23.78 8.88 -44.77
C GLU A 218 -24.16 10.31 -44.35
N PHE A 219 -24.17 10.60 -43.05
CA PHE A 219 -24.37 11.96 -42.54
C PHE A 219 -23.28 12.94 -43.02
N LEU A 220 -22.05 12.46 -43.16
CA LEU A 220 -20.96 13.24 -43.73
C LEU A 220 -21.04 13.37 -45.27
N GLY A 221 -22.04 12.76 -45.93
CA GLY A 221 -22.16 12.75 -47.39
C GLY A 221 -21.15 11.84 -48.08
N LEU A 222 -20.66 10.82 -47.37
CA LEU A 222 -19.72 9.82 -47.86
C LEU A 222 -20.43 8.47 -47.95
N HIS A 223 -20.18 7.72 -49.00
CA HIS A 223 -20.68 6.36 -49.13
C HIS A 223 -19.63 5.39 -48.62
N ASP A 224 -20.02 4.53 -47.68
CA ASP A 224 -19.17 3.43 -47.26
C ASP A 224 -18.92 2.50 -48.45
N SER A 225 -17.68 2.51 -48.95
CA SER A 225 -17.26 1.63 -50.04
C SER A 225 -16.95 0.22 -49.54
N GLY A 226 -16.97 -0.02 -48.22
CA GLY A 226 -16.80 -1.32 -47.60
C GLY A 226 -15.52 -2.02 -48.03
N THR A 227 -14.38 -1.68 -47.43
CA THR A 227 -13.18 -2.50 -47.61
C THR A 227 -13.29 -3.75 -46.74
N ALA A 228 -13.75 -4.85 -47.31
CA ALA A 228 -13.71 -6.15 -46.63
C ALA A 228 -12.24 -6.49 -46.29
N ALA A 229 -12.01 -7.00 -45.08
CA ALA A 229 -10.72 -7.58 -44.73
C ALA A 229 -10.42 -8.75 -45.67
N THR A 230 -9.29 -8.70 -46.37
CA THR A 230 -8.95 -9.67 -47.43
C THR A 230 -7.80 -10.60 -47.05
N GLU A 231 -7.00 -10.25 -46.04
CA GLU A 231 -5.84 -11.04 -45.67
C GLU A 231 -6.21 -12.25 -44.81
N THR A 232 -5.75 -13.43 -45.22
CA THR A 232 -5.96 -14.71 -44.50
C THR A 232 -4.64 -15.39 -44.11
N GLY A 233 -3.52 -14.75 -44.40
CA GLY A 233 -2.19 -15.31 -44.23
C GLY A 233 -1.78 -15.42 -42.75
N ALA A 234 -1.12 -16.53 -42.43
CA ALA A 234 -0.56 -16.77 -41.11
C ALA A 234 0.74 -15.99 -40.88
N LEU A 235 1.08 -15.70 -39.62
CA LEU A 235 2.39 -15.15 -39.27
C LEU A 235 3.48 -16.18 -39.60
N SER A 236 4.48 -15.79 -40.39
CA SER A 236 5.63 -16.65 -40.67
C SER A 236 6.43 -16.96 -39.40
N ALA A 237 7.01 -18.16 -39.34
CA ALA A 237 7.91 -18.56 -38.26
C ALA A 237 9.35 -18.03 -38.46
N ASP A 238 9.49 -16.92 -39.18
CA ASP A 238 10.79 -16.34 -39.51
C ASP A 238 11.49 -15.84 -38.24
N PRO A 239 12.83 -15.90 -38.19
CA PRO A 239 13.58 -15.33 -37.09
C PRO A 239 13.34 -13.82 -36.99
N LEU A 240 13.37 -13.27 -35.78
CA LEU A 240 13.37 -11.82 -35.60
C LEU A 240 14.58 -11.21 -36.35
N PRO A 241 14.42 -10.03 -36.98
CA PRO A 241 15.54 -9.29 -37.52
C PRO A 241 16.49 -8.86 -36.39
N ALA A 242 17.77 -8.61 -36.74
CA ALA A 242 18.78 -8.17 -35.77
C ALA A 242 18.45 -6.83 -35.09
N SER A 243 17.55 -6.04 -35.68
CA SER A 243 17.08 -4.75 -35.20
C SER A 243 15.54 -4.66 -35.35
N PRO A 244 14.83 -4.06 -34.37
CA PRO A 244 13.41 -3.74 -34.54
C PRO A 244 13.11 -2.85 -35.74
N LEU A 245 14.02 -1.93 -36.13
CA LEU A 245 13.82 -0.99 -37.24
C LEU A 245 13.47 -1.71 -38.57
N ALA A 246 13.98 -2.93 -38.78
CA ALA A 246 13.72 -3.71 -39.98
C ALA A 246 12.25 -4.16 -40.12
N PHE A 247 11.45 -4.13 -39.05
CA PHE A 247 10.00 -4.39 -39.15
C PHE A 247 9.26 -3.29 -39.89
N PHE A 248 9.77 -2.07 -39.88
CA PHE A 248 9.09 -0.88 -40.39
C PHE A 248 9.50 -0.53 -41.83
N THR A 249 10.57 -1.14 -42.34
CA THR A 249 11.07 -0.95 -43.71
C THR A 249 10.68 -2.09 -44.65
N ALA A 250 10.27 -3.24 -44.12
CA ALA A 250 9.81 -4.39 -44.91
C ALA A 250 8.29 -4.35 -45.11
N ASP A 251 7.82 -4.78 -46.28
CA ASP A 251 6.40 -5.06 -46.46
C ASP A 251 5.98 -6.27 -45.61
N GLY A 252 4.80 -6.19 -44.99
CA GLY A 252 4.26 -7.22 -44.11
C GLY A 252 2.74 -7.26 -44.18
N GLY A 253 2.14 -8.38 -43.78
CA GLY A 253 0.69 -8.51 -43.64
C GLY A 253 0.17 -7.97 -42.30
N ALA A 254 -1.13 -7.75 -42.22
CA ALA A 254 -1.89 -7.24 -41.07
C ALA A 254 -1.59 -8.00 -39.76
N ALA A 255 -1.46 -9.33 -39.81
CA ALA A 255 -1.13 -10.14 -38.64
C ALA A 255 0.26 -9.76 -38.08
N ARG A 256 1.29 -9.67 -38.94
CA ARG A 256 2.66 -9.27 -38.55
C ARG A 256 2.66 -7.87 -37.95
N HIS A 257 1.96 -6.93 -38.59
CA HIS A 257 1.83 -5.56 -38.10
C HIS A 257 1.22 -5.51 -36.70
N CYS A 258 0.11 -6.23 -36.48
CA CYS A 258 -0.54 -6.30 -35.17
C CYS A 258 0.39 -6.87 -34.08
N TYR A 259 1.14 -7.95 -34.38
CA TYR A 259 2.12 -8.48 -33.43
C TYR A 259 3.27 -7.51 -33.12
N VAL A 260 3.75 -6.76 -34.12
CA VAL A 260 4.82 -5.76 -33.90
C VAL A 260 4.32 -4.67 -32.97
N GLU A 261 3.12 -4.12 -33.18
CA GLU A 261 2.52 -3.10 -32.30
C GLU A 261 2.33 -3.63 -30.87
N LEU A 262 1.83 -4.86 -30.71
CA LEU A 262 1.72 -5.49 -29.39
C LEU A 262 3.09 -5.70 -28.73
N ALA A 263 4.14 -5.97 -29.50
CA ALA A 263 5.50 -6.09 -28.99
C ALA A 263 6.05 -4.71 -28.57
N LEU A 264 5.81 -3.65 -29.36
CA LEU A 264 6.17 -2.29 -28.97
C LEU A 264 5.49 -1.89 -27.67
N ARG A 265 4.18 -2.13 -27.54
CA ARG A 265 3.44 -1.94 -26.27
C ARG A 265 4.13 -2.66 -25.12
N ARG A 266 4.48 -3.94 -25.30
CA ARG A 266 5.12 -4.76 -24.26
C ARG A 266 6.49 -4.23 -23.84
N LEU A 267 7.20 -3.55 -24.75
CA LEU A 267 8.50 -2.94 -24.47
C LEU A 267 8.41 -1.53 -23.86
N THR A 268 7.25 -0.88 -23.94
CA THR A 268 7.01 0.45 -23.38
C THR A 268 7.07 0.43 -21.85
N PRO A 269 7.71 1.42 -21.20
CA PRO A 269 7.62 1.63 -19.75
C PRO A 269 6.17 1.62 -19.23
N ALA A 270 5.93 1.00 -18.08
CA ALA A 270 4.60 0.93 -17.47
C ALA A 270 4.04 2.32 -17.11
N ARG A 271 4.91 3.32 -16.90
CA ARG A 271 4.55 4.71 -16.60
C ARG A 271 4.36 5.59 -17.83
N SER A 272 4.72 5.11 -19.03
CA SER A 272 4.47 5.76 -20.31
C SER A 272 3.14 5.27 -20.93
N ALA A 273 2.08 5.26 -20.11
CA ALA A 273 0.81 4.60 -20.42
C ALA A 273 0.20 5.06 -21.76
N ARG A 274 0.28 6.36 -22.09
CA ARG A 274 -0.27 6.90 -23.34
C ARG A 274 0.40 6.32 -24.58
N VAL A 275 1.73 6.11 -24.56
CA VAL A 275 2.46 5.48 -25.67
C VAL A 275 2.07 4.00 -25.81
N ALA A 276 1.93 3.29 -24.69
CA ALA A 276 1.49 1.89 -24.68
C ALA A 276 0.06 1.72 -25.21
N GLU A 277 -0.84 2.63 -24.85
CA GLU A 277 -2.21 2.70 -25.38
C GLU A 277 -2.22 2.96 -26.88
N THR A 278 -1.46 3.95 -27.38
CA THR A 278 -1.35 4.23 -28.81
C THR A 278 -0.92 2.99 -29.61
N PHE A 279 0.05 2.21 -29.12
CA PHE A 279 0.42 0.94 -29.76
C PHE A 279 -0.70 -0.12 -29.70
N ALA A 280 -1.47 -0.20 -28.61
CA ALA A 280 -2.65 -1.06 -28.55
C ALA A 280 -3.73 -0.65 -29.57
N GLU A 281 -3.94 0.66 -29.74
CA GLU A 281 -4.88 1.22 -30.70
C GLU A 281 -4.43 0.94 -32.14
N LYS A 282 -3.14 1.11 -32.45
CA LYS A 282 -2.54 0.77 -33.75
C LYS A 282 -2.57 -0.74 -34.03
N ALA A 283 -2.41 -1.57 -33.01
CA ALA A 283 -2.61 -3.02 -33.14
C ALA A 283 -4.05 -3.34 -33.57
N TYR A 284 -5.06 -2.65 -33.00
CA TYR A 284 -6.46 -2.80 -33.42
C TYR A 284 -6.68 -2.35 -34.87
N LEU A 285 -6.11 -1.21 -35.26
CA LEU A 285 -6.19 -0.74 -36.65
C LEU A 285 -5.58 -1.75 -37.64
N SER A 286 -4.44 -2.35 -37.28
CA SER A 286 -3.80 -3.42 -38.07
C SER A 286 -4.71 -4.64 -38.19
N LEU A 287 -5.37 -5.04 -37.10
CA LEU A 287 -6.31 -6.15 -37.08
C LEU A 287 -7.50 -5.96 -38.04
N THR A 288 -7.93 -4.73 -38.32
CA THR A 288 -9.02 -4.47 -39.29
C THR A 288 -8.69 -4.88 -40.73
N GLY A 289 -7.41 -5.08 -41.06
CA GLY A 289 -6.99 -5.63 -42.35
C GLY A 289 -7.05 -7.16 -42.43
N LEU A 290 -7.15 -7.85 -41.28
CA LEU A 290 -7.11 -9.29 -41.15
C LEU A 290 -8.52 -9.89 -41.20
N ALA A 291 -8.73 -10.92 -42.02
CA ALA A 291 -10.02 -11.59 -42.13
C ALA A 291 -10.37 -12.33 -40.83
N HIS A 292 -11.65 -12.30 -40.43
CA HIS A 292 -12.14 -13.00 -39.22
C HIS A 292 -11.84 -14.51 -39.19
N GLY A 293 -11.72 -15.14 -40.36
CA GLY A 293 -11.38 -16.56 -40.49
C GLY A 293 -9.88 -16.87 -40.44
N ALA A 294 -9.00 -15.86 -40.35
CA ALA A 294 -7.56 -16.06 -40.28
C ALA A 294 -7.17 -16.77 -38.97
N PRO A 295 -6.16 -17.67 -38.98
CA PRO A 295 -5.77 -18.43 -37.80
C PRO A 295 -5.40 -17.58 -36.57
N GLU A 296 -4.82 -16.40 -36.80
CA GLU A 296 -4.33 -15.48 -35.76
C GLU A 296 -5.41 -14.53 -35.23
N TYR A 297 -6.53 -14.37 -35.95
CA TYR A 297 -7.48 -13.28 -35.71
C TYR A 297 -7.95 -13.23 -34.26
N ARG A 298 -8.39 -14.38 -33.73
CA ARG A 298 -8.98 -14.46 -32.39
C ARG A 298 -7.97 -14.17 -31.28
N ALA A 299 -6.75 -14.72 -31.40
CA ALA A 299 -5.68 -14.51 -30.44
C ALA A 299 -5.19 -13.05 -30.45
N LEU A 300 -4.96 -12.48 -31.64
CA LEU A 300 -4.57 -11.08 -31.80
C LEU A 300 -5.64 -10.14 -31.27
N ARG A 301 -6.91 -10.36 -31.64
CA ARG A 301 -8.02 -9.55 -31.16
C ARG A 301 -8.14 -9.60 -29.65
N ALA A 302 -8.03 -10.78 -29.04
CA ALA A 302 -8.07 -10.91 -27.59
C ALA A 302 -6.90 -10.18 -26.91
N ARG A 303 -5.67 -10.31 -27.44
CA ARG A 303 -4.50 -9.58 -26.92
C ARG A 303 -4.66 -8.06 -27.02
N THR A 304 -5.18 -7.57 -28.15
CA THR A 304 -5.45 -6.15 -28.35
C THR A 304 -6.55 -5.64 -27.41
N LEU A 305 -7.64 -6.38 -27.24
CA LEU A 305 -8.70 -6.03 -26.29
C LEU A 305 -8.18 -5.99 -24.85
N ALA A 306 -7.36 -6.97 -24.45
CA ALA A 306 -6.70 -6.99 -23.16
C ALA A 306 -5.79 -5.77 -22.96
N ALA A 307 -5.00 -5.44 -23.98
CA ALA A 307 -4.11 -4.29 -24.00
C ALA A 307 -4.83 -2.95 -23.85
N LEU A 308 -6.11 -2.88 -24.25
CA LEU A 308 -7.01 -1.74 -24.12
C LEU A 308 -7.87 -1.78 -22.83
N GLY A 309 -7.64 -2.74 -21.92
CA GLY A 309 -8.38 -2.85 -20.66
C GLY A 309 -9.70 -3.63 -20.73
N TYR A 310 -10.03 -4.25 -21.88
CA TYR A 310 -11.29 -4.98 -22.09
C TYR A 310 -11.14 -6.50 -21.93
N ARG A 311 -10.74 -6.96 -20.73
CA ARG A 311 -10.51 -8.39 -20.43
C ARG A 311 -11.72 -9.27 -20.74
N ALA A 312 -12.91 -8.87 -20.28
CA ALA A 312 -14.12 -9.66 -20.47
C ALA A 312 -14.49 -9.82 -21.96
N ALA A 313 -14.33 -8.76 -22.76
CA ALA A 313 -14.50 -8.84 -24.20
C ALA A 313 -13.44 -9.75 -24.87
N ALA A 314 -12.20 -9.71 -24.40
CA ALA A 314 -11.13 -10.59 -24.88
C ALA A 314 -11.45 -12.07 -24.64
N LEU A 315 -11.97 -12.43 -23.46
CA LEU A 315 -12.41 -13.80 -23.17
C LEU A 315 -13.59 -14.24 -24.06
N ARG A 316 -14.55 -13.36 -24.32
CA ARG A 316 -15.69 -13.66 -25.22
C ARG A 316 -15.22 -13.96 -26.66
N GLU A 317 -14.22 -13.24 -27.16
CA GLU A 317 -13.63 -13.50 -28.48
C GLU A 317 -12.95 -14.90 -28.54
N LEU A 318 -12.26 -15.29 -27.47
CA LEU A 318 -11.56 -16.58 -27.37
C LEU A 318 -12.47 -17.78 -27.11
N GLY A 319 -13.65 -17.59 -26.53
CA GLY A 319 -14.61 -18.68 -26.26
C GLY A 319 -13.92 -19.96 -25.75
N ALA A 320 -14.09 -21.08 -26.46
CA ALA A 320 -13.25 -22.25 -26.26
C ALA A 320 -11.93 -22.11 -27.06
N PRO A 321 -10.75 -22.10 -26.39
CA PRO A 321 -9.47 -21.93 -27.06
C PRO A 321 -9.09 -23.17 -27.90
N ARG A 322 -8.65 -22.94 -29.14
CA ARG A 322 -8.38 -23.93 -30.19
C ARG A 322 -6.90 -24.11 -30.48
N THR A 323 -6.07 -23.09 -30.21
CA THR A 323 -4.63 -23.10 -30.43
C THR A 323 -3.87 -22.95 -29.11
N GLU A 324 -2.59 -23.31 -29.08
CA GLU A 324 -1.74 -23.10 -27.89
C GLU A 324 -1.62 -21.61 -27.54
N GLU A 325 -1.57 -20.74 -28.54
CA GLU A 325 -1.58 -19.29 -28.32
C GLU A 325 -2.91 -18.83 -27.70
N GLU A 326 -4.06 -19.28 -28.19
CA GLU A 326 -5.35 -18.95 -27.59
C GLU A 326 -5.43 -19.44 -26.14
N LYS A 327 -4.91 -20.64 -25.83
CA LYS A 327 -4.79 -21.13 -24.45
C LYS A 327 -3.88 -20.23 -23.60
N ALA A 328 -2.76 -19.77 -24.15
CA ALA A 328 -1.82 -18.89 -23.47
C ALA A 328 -2.47 -17.54 -23.13
N VAL A 329 -3.24 -16.98 -24.06
CA VAL A 329 -3.97 -15.74 -23.85
C VAL A 329 -5.10 -15.92 -22.83
N VAL A 330 -5.86 -17.02 -22.86
CA VAL A 330 -6.85 -17.33 -21.80
C VAL A 330 -6.15 -17.43 -20.45
N ALA A 331 -5.05 -18.17 -20.35
CA ALA A 331 -4.30 -18.30 -19.11
C ALA A 331 -3.80 -16.94 -18.60
N HIS A 332 -3.34 -16.05 -19.49
CA HIS A 332 -2.94 -14.69 -19.12
C HIS A 332 -4.13 -13.90 -18.59
N LEU A 333 -5.24 -13.85 -19.34
CA LEU A 333 -6.46 -13.13 -18.97
C LEU A 333 -7.04 -13.62 -17.63
N GLU A 334 -6.95 -14.91 -17.32
CA GLU A 334 -7.38 -15.46 -16.04
C GLU A 334 -6.36 -15.25 -14.91
N GLY A 335 -5.18 -14.70 -15.18
CA GLY A 335 -4.13 -14.56 -14.18
C GLY A 335 -3.57 -15.91 -13.73
N ASN A 336 -3.51 -16.90 -14.61
CA ASN A 336 -3.02 -18.24 -14.32
C ASN A 336 -1.52 -18.36 -14.67
N LEU A 337 -0.67 -17.87 -13.76
CA LEU A 337 0.77 -17.77 -13.96
C LEU A 337 1.44 -19.13 -14.30
N PRO A 338 1.16 -20.26 -13.60
CA PRO A 338 1.74 -21.55 -13.96
C PRO A 338 1.41 -21.98 -15.40
N ALA A 339 0.17 -21.79 -15.84
CA ALA A 339 -0.24 -22.15 -17.19
C ALA A 339 0.39 -21.24 -18.24
N VAL A 340 0.46 -19.92 -18.01
CA VAL A 340 1.11 -18.98 -18.92
C VAL A 340 2.59 -19.33 -19.11
N ARG A 341 3.34 -19.61 -18.03
CA ARG A 341 4.76 -20.01 -18.11
C ARG A 341 4.94 -21.28 -18.94
N ALA A 342 4.12 -22.30 -18.70
CA ALA A 342 4.20 -23.56 -19.45
C ALA A 342 3.91 -23.37 -20.94
N LEU A 343 2.92 -22.55 -21.28
CA LEU A 343 2.52 -22.28 -22.66
C LEU A 343 3.51 -21.35 -23.37
N ALA A 344 4.07 -20.35 -22.68
CA ALA A 344 5.11 -19.47 -23.21
C ALA A 344 6.37 -20.24 -23.58
N ALA A 345 6.82 -21.16 -22.73
CA ALA A 345 7.98 -22.02 -23.00
C ALA A 345 7.77 -22.96 -24.20
N ALA A 346 6.51 -23.31 -24.52
CA ALA A 346 6.15 -24.17 -25.65
C ALA A 346 6.01 -23.42 -26.99
N GLU A 347 5.91 -22.10 -26.97
CA GLU A 347 5.77 -21.27 -28.17
C GLU A 347 7.07 -21.24 -28.98
N LYS A 348 6.97 -21.50 -30.29
CA LYS A 348 8.11 -21.64 -31.19
C LYS A 348 8.34 -20.40 -32.05
N ASN A 349 7.30 -19.60 -32.31
CA ASN A 349 7.44 -18.37 -33.05
C ASN A 349 8.11 -17.32 -32.14
N PRO A 350 9.28 -16.76 -32.52
CA PRO A 350 10.03 -15.86 -31.66
C PRO A 350 9.26 -14.62 -31.20
N LEU A 351 8.41 -14.04 -32.05
CA LEU A 351 7.63 -12.85 -31.72
C LEU A 351 6.47 -13.19 -30.77
N LYS A 352 5.76 -14.30 -31.02
CA LYS A 352 4.71 -14.79 -30.11
C LYS A 352 5.30 -15.19 -28.76
N ARG A 353 6.49 -15.80 -28.75
CA ARG A 353 7.20 -16.20 -27.54
C ARG A 353 7.62 -14.98 -26.71
N LEU A 354 8.14 -13.91 -27.34
CA LEU A 354 8.44 -12.66 -26.65
C LEU A 354 7.21 -12.09 -25.93
N LEU A 355 6.04 -12.10 -26.59
CA LEU A 355 4.79 -11.65 -25.98
C LEU A 355 4.34 -12.56 -24.83
N ALA A 356 4.35 -13.88 -25.02
CA ALA A 356 3.92 -14.85 -24.02
C ALA A 356 4.84 -14.87 -22.77
N GLU A 357 6.16 -14.76 -22.95
CA GLU A 357 7.10 -14.60 -21.83
C GLU A 357 6.91 -13.23 -21.15
N GLY A 358 6.57 -12.19 -21.90
CA GLY A 358 6.20 -10.89 -21.34
C GLY A 358 4.94 -10.94 -20.49
N ASP A 359 3.93 -11.71 -20.93
CA ASP A 359 2.70 -11.97 -20.17
C ASP A 359 3.01 -12.74 -18.86
N ALA A 360 3.90 -13.74 -18.93
CA ALA A 360 4.36 -14.49 -17.75
C ALA A 360 5.13 -13.61 -16.77
N ASN A 361 6.00 -12.74 -17.28
CA ASN A 361 6.79 -11.80 -16.48
C ASN A 361 5.90 -10.76 -15.79
N GLU A 362 4.92 -10.21 -16.50
CA GLU A 362 3.94 -9.27 -15.93
C GLU A 362 3.13 -9.90 -14.79
N LEU A 363 2.61 -11.14 -14.98
CA LEU A 363 1.90 -11.85 -13.91
C LEU A 363 2.84 -12.15 -12.74
N GLY A 364 4.06 -12.62 -13.01
CA GLY A 364 5.04 -12.94 -11.98
C GLY A 364 5.40 -11.71 -11.14
N GLN A 365 5.57 -10.57 -11.79
CA GLN A 365 5.80 -9.27 -11.15
C GLN A 365 4.59 -8.86 -10.30
N ALA A 366 3.40 -8.86 -10.88
CA ALA A 366 2.19 -8.40 -10.21
C ALA A 366 1.85 -9.25 -8.96
N TYR A 367 2.29 -10.51 -8.95
CA TYR A 367 2.11 -11.43 -7.82
C TYR A 367 3.28 -11.40 -6.83
N ASP A 368 4.34 -10.65 -7.12
CA ASP A 368 5.57 -10.58 -6.31
C ASP A 368 6.23 -11.97 -6.13
N VAL A 369 6.25 -12.77 -7.21
CA VAL A 369 6.78 -14.15 -7.23
C VAL A 369 7.94 -14.35 -8.20
N ILE A 370 8.53 -13.27 -8.69
CA ILE A 370 9.76 -13.29 -9.49
C ILE A 370 10.77 -12.29 -8.93
N GLU A 371 12.04 -12.64 -9.04
CA GLU A 371 13.14 -11.73 -8.79
C GLU A 371 13.63 -11.13 -10.12
N LYS A 372 14.47 -10.10 -10.00
CA LYS A 372 15.13 -9.45 -11.14
C LYS A 372 15.93 -10.46 -11.97
N GLU A 373 16.63 -11.37 -11.32
CA GLU A 373 17.42 -12.43 -11.95
C GLU A 373 16.56 -13.43 -12.71
N ASP A 374 15.33 -13.70 -12.27
CA ASP A 374 14.36 -14.50 -13.03
C ASP A 374 13.99 -13.81 -14.35
N SER A 375 13.68 -12.51 -14.27
CA SER A 375 13.38 -11.68 -15.44
C SER A 375 14.54 -11.70 -16.44
N LYS A 376 15.79 -11.67 -15.93
CA LYS A 376 17.00 -11.73 -16.76
C LYS A 376 17.13 -13.08 -17.47
N ARG A 377 16.95 -14.18 -16.73
CA ARG A 377 17.00 -15.54 -17.28
C ARG A 377 15.94 -15.74 -18.37
N SER A 378 14.72 -15.26 -18.15
CA SER A 378 13.65 -15.31 -19.16
C SER A 378 14.06 -14.62 -20.46
N VAL A 379 14.72 -13.46 -20.39
CA VAL A 379 15.23 -12.75 -21.58
C VAL A 379 16.37 -13.51 -22.26
N GLU A 380 17.28 -14.10 -21.49
CA GLU A 380 18.36 -14.94 -22.03
C GLU A 380 17.80 -16.19 -22.74
N ASP A 381 16.76 -16.82 -22.17
CA ASP A 381 16.09 -18.02 -22.70
C ASP A 381 15.28 -17.77 -23.98
N LEU A 382 14.88 -16.52 -24.24
CA LEU A 382 14.28 -16.10 -25.50
C LEU A 382 15.28 -16.17 -26.67
N ARG A 383 16.59 -16.10 -26.40
CA ARG A 383 17.66 -16.10 -27.42
C ARG A 383 17.44 -15.05 -28.52
N LEU A 384 17.06 -13.84 -28.11
CA LEU A 384 16.75 -12.75 -29.02
C LEU A 384 18.00 -12.35 -29.85
N PRO A 385 17.83 -12.01 -31.14
CA PRO A 385 18.97 -11.74 -32.04
C PRO A 385 19.58 -10.36 -31.81
N GLY A 386 20.85 -10.24 -32.21
CA GLY A 386 21.59 -8.98 -32.14
C GLY A 386 21.83 -8.51 -30.71
N ARG A 387 22.05 -7.19 -30.55
CA ARG A 387 22.29 -6.55 -29.25
C ARG A 387 21.14 -5.67 -28.77
N ILE A 388 20.19 -5.34 -29.64
CA ILE A 388 19.13 -4.38 -29.34
C ILE A 388 17.97 -5.08 -28.64
N TRP A 389 17.46 -6.18 -29.22
CA TRP A 389 16.36 -6.94 -28.64
C TRP A 389 16.58 -7.41 -27.20
N PRO A 390 17.70 -8.07 -26.85
CA PRO A 390 17.92 -8.51 -25.47
C PRO A 390 17.87 -7.36 -24.46
N ASN A 391 18.40 -6.18 -24.81
CA ASN A 391 18.43 -5.04 -23.90
C ASN A 391 17.06 -4.37 -23.78
N LEU A 392 16.30 -4.21 -24.87
CA LEU A 392 14.93 -3.70 -24.82
C LEU A 392 14.03 -4.63 -23.99
N ALA A 393 14.13 -5.95 -24.24
CA ALA A 393 13.36 -6.95 -23.48
C ALA A 393 13.77 -6.97 -22.01
N TRP A 394 15.08 -6.94 -21.70
CA TRP A 394 15.59 -6.86 -20.34
C TRP A 394 15.04 -5.64 -19.60
N ARG A 395 15.15 -4.46 -20.21
CA ARG A 395 14.62 -3.21 -19.65
C ARG A 395 13.13 -3.40 -19.35
N ALA A 396 12.34 -3.86 -20.31
CA ALA A 396 10.89 -4.02 -20.14
C ALA A 396 10.53 -5.04 -19.04
N PHE A 397 11.24 -6.17 -18.98
CA PHE A 397 10.96 -7.24 -18.01
C PHE A 397 11.40 -6.87 -16.59
N SER A 398 12.26 -5.87 -16.43
CA SER A 398 12.74 -5.37 -15.14
C SER A 398 12.30 -3.93 -14.84
N ASP A 399 11.29 -3.41 -15.56
CA ASP A 399 10.74 -2.05 -15.39
C ASP A 399 10.23 -1.80 -13.95
N TRP A 400 9.77 -2.87 -13.32
CA TRP A 400 9.22 -2.90 -11.97
C TRP A 400 10.24 -2.79 -10.85
N ASP A 401 11.50 -3.13 -11.14
CA ASP A 401 12.57 -3.05 -10.15
C ASP A 401 12.98 -1.58 -9.98
N GLY A 402 12.48 -0.94 -8.92
CA GLY A 402 12.81 0.44 -8.59
C GLY A 402 14.28 0.65 -8.20
N TRP A 403 15.07 -0.40 -7.96
CA TRP A 403 16.52 -0.33 -7.78
C TRP A 403 17.29 -0.29 -9.10
N SER A 404 16.70 -0.79 -10.18
CA SER A 404 17.32 -0.68 -11.50
C SER A 404 17.40 0.79 -11.88
N GLN A 405 18.53 1.19 -12.44
CA GLN A 405 18.75 2.49 -13.04
C GLN A 405 19.38 2.27 -14.41
N TYR A 406 18.95 3.02 -15.41
CA TYR A 406 19.40 2.90 -16.79
C TYR A 406 20.04 4.20 -17.26
N ASP A 407 20.89 4.11 -18.28
CA ASP A 407 21.64 5.23 -18.82
C ASP A 407 21.25 5.49 -20.28
N ASN A 408 20.81 6.72 -20.57
CA ASN A 408 20.42 7.17 -21.90
C ASN A 408 21.56 7.10 -22.92
N ALA A 409 22.83 6.97 -22.52
CA ALA A 409 23.96 6.77 -23.42
C ALA A 409 23.78 5.53 -24.32
N TRP A 410 23.22 4.44 -23.79
CA TRP A 410 22.99 3.23 -24.59
C TRP A 410 21.87 3.42 -25.61
N LEU A 411 20.74 4.00 -25.21
CA LEU A 411 19.65 4.36 -26.12
C LEU A 411 20.11 5.35 -27.20
N LYS A 412 20.96 6.30 -26.81
CA LYS A 412 21.54 7.26 -27.74
C LYS A 412 22.42 6.58 -28.79
N GLN A 413 23.18 5.54 -28.42
CA GLN A 413 23.95 4.74 -29.39
C GLN A 413 23.06 3.98 -30.36
N ILE A 414 21.88 3.51 -29.92
CA ILE A 414 20.89 2.90 -30.82
C ILE A 414 20.38 3.95 -31.80
N LEU A 415 19.98 5.13 -31.32
CA LEU A 415 19.52 6.22 -32.17
C LEU A 415 20.59 6.66 -33.19
N ASP A 416 21.85 6.73 -32.79
CA ASP A 416 22.95 7.05 -33.72
C ASP A 416 23.18 6.01 -34.80
N LEU A 417 22.93 4.73 -34.47
CA LEU A 417 23.06 3.63 -35.42
C LEU A 417 21.87 3.57 -36.39
N GLU A 418 20.67 3.76 -35.88
CA GLU A 418 19.42 3.45 -36.59
C GLU A 418 18.77 4.68 -37.21
N PHE A 419 19.04 5.86 -36.65
CA PHE A 419 18.52 7.16 -37.11
C PHE A 419 19.62 8.23 -37.13
N PRO A 420 20.73 8.04 -37.84
CA PRO A 420 21.91 8.91 -37.74
C PRO A 420 21.60 10.39 -38.06
N ILE A 421 22.00 11.29 -37.16
CA ILE A 421 21.96 12.75 -37.37
C ILE A 421 23.40 13.27 -37.48
N PRO A 422 23.79 13.87 -38.63
CA PRO A 422 25.13 14.44 -38.81
C PRO A 422 25.50 15.44 -37.72
N GLY A 423 26.66 15.24 -37.08
CA GLY A 423 27.19 16.14 -36.03
C GLY A 423 26.44 16.07 -34.69
N TYR A 424 25.60 15.06 -34.49
CA TYR A 424 24.87 14.84 -33.24
C TYR A 424 25.05 13.42 -32.71
N ALA A 425 26.11 12.71 -33.11
CA ALA A 425 26.43 11.40 -32.55
C ALA A 425 26.91 11.53 -31.10
N ILE A 426 26.84 10.45 -30.32
CA ILE A 426 27.30 10.45 -28.92
C ILE A 426 28.75 10.92 -28.82
N ALA A 427 29.62 10.51 -29.76
CA ALA A 427 31.01 10.96 -29.83
C ALA A 427 31.15 12.49 -30.01
N ASP A 428 30.26 13.10 -30.80
CA ASP A 428 30.24 14.55 -31.03
C ASP A 428 29.78 15.31 -29.77
N LEU A 429 28.84 14.73 -29.01
CA LEU A 429 28.32 15.31 -27.77
C LEU A 429 29.33 15.23 -26.62
N THR A 430 30.08 14.14 -26.52
CA THR A 430 31.01 13.92 -25.41
C THR A 430 32.38 14.57 -25.63
N GLY A 431 32.82 14.74 -26.89
CA GLY A 431 34.17 15.20 -27.23
C GLY A 431 34.56 16.54 -26.59
N GLY A 432 33.64 17.51 -26.51
CA GLY A 432 33.94 18.81 -25.89
C GLY A 432 33.89 18.82 -24.36
N ALA A 433 33.05 17.99 -23.74
CA ALA A 433 32.84 17.96 -22.29
C ALA A 433 33.89 17.10 -21.56
N VAL A 434 34.35 16.01 -22.19
CA VAL A 434 35.42 15.15 -21.69
C VAL A 434 36.76 15.88 -21.65
N GLU A 435 37.06 16.71 -22.66
CA GLU A 435 38.30 17.50 -22.74
C GLU A 435 38.42 18.59 -21.66
N ILE A 436 37.29 19.05 -21.10
CA ILE A 436 37.25 20.09 -20.04
C ILE A 436 36.94 19.55 -18.64
N GLY A 437 36.68 18.24 -18.49
CA GLY A 437 36.41 17.59 -17.20
C GLY A 437 35.08 17.97 -16.53
N ASP A 438 34.08 18.44 -17.28
CA ASP A 438 32.78 18.86 -16.73
C ASP A 438 31.77 17.69 -16.76
N GLU A 439 31.88 16.80 -15.77
CA GLU A 439 31.05 15.59 -15.66
C GLU A 439 29.54 15.92 -15.53
N ALA A 440 29.19 17.01 -14.84
CA ALA A 440 27.80 17.41 -14.65
C ALA A 440 27.15 17.84 -15.97
N ARG A 441 27.88 18.63 -16.77
CA ARG A 441 27.42 19.02 -18.10
C ARG A 441 27.37 17.84 -19.06
N LEU A 442 28.35 16.94 -19.00
CA LEU A 442 28.35 15.70 -19.79
C LEU A 442 27.12 14.87 -19.47
N ARG A 443 26.82 14.66 -18.18
CA ARG A 443 25.65 13.89 -17.75
C ARG A 443 24.36 14.51 -18.25
N ARG A 444 24.18 15.83 -18.08
CA ARG A 444 22.98 16.53 -18.56
C ARG A 444 22.81 16.41 -20.07
N THR A 445 23.90 16.53 -20.83
CA THR A 445 23.88 16.41 -22.30
C THR A 445 23.46 15.00 -22.73
N LEU A 446 23.94 13.96 -22.05
CA LEU A 446 23.56 12.57 -22.32
C LEU A 446 22.12 12.28 -21.89
N ASP A 447 21.72 12.75 -20.70
CA ASP A 447 20.37 12.58 -20.16
C ASP A 447 19.33 13.14 -21.16
N GLU A 448 19.52 14.34 -21.70
CA GLU A 448 18.60 14.95 -22.67
C GLU A 448 18.77 14.46 -24.13
N SER A 449 19.79 13.65 -24.42
CA SER A 449 20.21 13.35 -25.80
C SER A 449 19.16 12.56 -26.58
N VAL A 450 18.47 11.60 -25.95
CA VAL A 450 17.46 10.74 -26.58
C VAL A 450 16.28 11.57 -27.09
N ARG A 451 15.70 12.40 -26.21
CA ARG A 451 14.59 13.28 -26.56
C ARG A 451 14.97 14.29 -27.64
N ASN A 452 16.13 14.95 -27.46
CA ASN A 452 16.61 15.93 -28.44
C ASN A 452 16.91 15.30 -29.81
N HIS A 453 17.37 14.05 -29.83
CA HIS A 453 17.60 13.31 -31.06
C HIS A 453 16.29 13.13 -31.83
N GLY A 454 15.23 12.59 -31.20
CA GLY A 454 13.97 12.40 -31.92
C GLY A 454 13.30 13.72 -32.33
N ARG A 455 13.44 14.81 -31.55
CA ARG A 455 13.02 16.16 -32.02
C ARG A 455 13.75 16.58 -33.30
N LYS A 456 15.06 16.37 -33.38
CA LYS A 456 15.84 16.68 -34.58
C LYS A 456 15.45 15.80 -35.78
N ILE A 457 15.09 14.53 -35.55
CA ILE A 457 14.52 13.67 -36.60
C ILE A 457 13.22 14.31 -37.11
N LEU A 458 12.29 14.67 -36.23
CA LEU A 458 11.02 15.30 -36.61
C LEU A 458 11.23 16.61 -37.39
N GLU A 459 12.23 17.41 -37.03
CA GLU A 459 12.59 18.63 -37.76
C GLU A 459 13.23 18.38 -39.14
N ALA A 460 13.91 17.24 -39.29
CA ALA A 460 14.62 16.84 -40.52
C ALA A 460 13.75 16.02 -41.48
N LEU A 461 12.59 15.52 -41.04
CA LEU A 461 11.67 14.78 -41.91
C LEU A 461 11.24 15.65 -43.12
N PRO A 462 11.24 15.10 -44.34
CA PRO A 462 10.76 15.83 -45.52
C PRO A 462 9.33 16.31 -45.29
N ARG A 463 9.09 17.61 -45.47
CA ARG A 463 7.75 18.22 -45.28
C ARG A 463 6.67 17.59 -46.16
N THR A 464 7.05 17.03 -47.30
CA THR A 464 6.18 16.29 -48.22
C THR A 464 6.21 14.81 -47.88
N GLY A 465 5.10 14.28 -47.33
CA GLY A 465 4.87 12.85 -47.13
C GLY A 465 5.19 12.30 -45.73
N CYS A 466 5.69 13.11 -44.80
CA CYS A 466 5.95 12.69 -43.40
C CYS A 466 4.70 12.28 -42.60
N CYS A 467 3.55 12.74 -43.08
CA CYS A 467 2.39 13.00 -42.25
C CYS A 467 1.09 12.46 -42.87
N THR A 468 1.24 11.77 -44.01
CA THR A 468 0.18 10.97 -44.64
C THR A 468 0.03 9.69 -43.86
N TRP A 469 -1.20 9.40 -43.44
CA TRP A 469 -1.45 8.29 -42.54
C TRP A 469 -1.60 6.95 -43.27
N HIS A 470 -0.87 5.93 -42.81
CA HIS A 470 -1.01 4.54 -43.28
C HIS A 470 -1.69 3.67 -42.21
N PRO A 471 -3.04 3.65 -42.16
CA PRO A 471 -3.76 2.92 -41.11
C PRO A 471 -3.42 1.43 -41.12
N GLY A 472 -3.02 0.91 -39.96
CA GLY A 472 -2.74 -0.52 -39.77
C GLY A 472 -1.38 -0.99 -40.30
N ARG A 473 -0.44 -0.06 -40.53
CA ARG A 473 0.96 -0.35 -40.82
C ARG A 473 1.86 0.35 -39.79
N PRO A 474 2.73 -0.37 -39.08
CA PRO A 474 3.71 0.23 -38.18
C PRO A 474 4.73 1.05 -38.99
N GLU A 475 5.15 2.18 -38.44
CA GLU A 475 6.11 3.09 -39.08
C GLU A 475 7.41 3.20 -38.28
N ALA A 476 8.51 3.61 -38.91
CA ALA A 476 9.80 3.78 -38.21
C ALA A 476 9.71 4.79 -37.05
N ARG A 477 8.72 5.69 -37.12
CA ARG A 477 8.40 6.63 -36.06
C ARG A 477 7.83 5.97 -34.80
N ASP A 478 7.07 4.88 -34.93
CA ASP A 478 6.54 4.12 -33.77
C ASP A 478 7.67 3.58 -32.91
N TYR A 479 8.72 3.08 -33.56
CA TYR A 479 9.92 2.64 -32.87
C TYR A 479 10.70 3.80 -32.24
N MET A 480 10.74 4.98 -32.89
CA MET A 480 11.31 6.18 -32.28
C MET A 480 10.52 6.63 -31.04
N ASP A 481 9.18 6.61 -31.09
CA ASP A 481 8.32 6.95 -29.95
C ASP A 481 8.55 5.97 -28.77
N LEU A 482 8.78 4.67 -29.04
CA LEU A 482 9.21 3.72 -28.01
C LEU A 482 10.55 4.12 -27.39
N LEU A 483 11.58 4.38 -28.20
CA LEU A 483 12.92 4.74 -27.69
C LEU A 483 12.90 6.04 -26.88
N GLN A 484 12.09 7.02 -27.30
CA GLN A 484 11.88 8.25 -26.54
C GLN A 484 11.17 7.99 -25.21
N ALA A 485 10.11 7.17 -25.20
CA ALA A 485 9.41 6.82 -23.97
C ALA A 485 10.34 6.15 -22.94
N ILE A 486 11.21 5.22 -23.39
CA ILE A 486 12.22 4.59 -22.53
C ILE A 486 13.21 5.65 -22.02
N GLY A 487 13.71 6.52 -22.90
CA GLY A 487 14.69 7.54 -22.50
C GLY A 487 14.12 8.60 -21.55
N ASP A 488 12.85 8.94 -21.67
CA ASP A 488 12.16 9.84 -20.75
C ASP A 488 11.97 9.15 -19.38
N ASP A 489 11.57 7.86 -19.35
CA ASP A 489 11.42 7.08 -18.11
C ASP A 489 12.75 6.89 -17.37
N ASP A 490 13.84 6.60 -18.08
CA ASP A 490 15.19 6.41 -17.51
C ASP A 490 15.67 7.62 -16.68
N LEU A 491 15.22 8.83 -17.05
CA LEU A 491 15.45 10.06 -16.27
C LEU A 491 14.49 10.17 -15.11
N LEU A 492 13.19 10.05 -15.38
CA LEU A 492 12.15 10.28 -14.37
C LEU A 492 12.25 9.29 -13.21
N ARG A 493 12.50 8.01 -13.49
CA ARG A 493 12.65 6.97 -12.45
C ARG A 493 13.79 7.22 -11.48
N ARG A 494 14.78 8.05 -11.84
CA ARG A 494 15.86 8.46 -10.91
C ARG A 494 15.35 9.38 -9.79
N ILE A 495 14.32 10.19 -10.05
CA ILE A 495 13.63 10.96 -9.00
C ILE A 495 13.01 9.99 -7.99
N ALA A 496 12.26 8.99 -8.49
CA ALA A 496 11.66 7.96 -7.65
C ALA A 496 12.71 7.17 -6.86
N PHE A 497 13.85 6.84 -7.47
CA PHE A 497 14.95 6.16 -6.79
C PHE A 497 15.52 6.97 -5.63
N TYR A 498 15.78 8.27 -5.80
CA TYR A 498 16.24 9.10 -4.70
C TYR A 498 15.20 9.22 -3.58
N THR A 499 13.93 9.44 -3.93
CA THR A 499 12.88 9.62 -2.92
C THR A 499 12.51 8.31 -2.22
N GLN A 500 12.17 7.27 -2.97
CA GLN A 500 11.53 6.05 -2.45
C GLN A 500 12.55 4.97 -2.06
N MET A 501 13.67 4.83 -2.78
CA MET A 501 14.67 3.80 -2.49
C MET A 501 15.80 4.30 -1.59
N GLN A 502 16.28 5.53 -1.82
CA GLN A 502 17.34 6.12 -1.00
C GLN A 502 16.82 6.95 0.19
N GLY A 503 15.53 7.33 0.22
CA GLY A 503 14.96 8.25 1.20
C GLY A 503 15.75 9.56 1.31
N ARG A 504 16.04 10.15 0.15
CA ARG A 504 16.75 11.41 -0.02
C ARG A 504 15.89 12.40 -0.81
N PRO A 505 14.75 12.82 -0.26
CA PRO A 505 13.81 13.69 -0.98
C PRO A 505 14.44 15.03 -1.40
N GLU A 506 15.40 15.57 -0.66
CA GLU A 506 16.15 16.77 -1.01
C GLU A 506 16.96 16.60 -2.30
N SER A 507 17.61 15.44 -2.44
CA SER A 507 18.40 15.09 -3.62
C SER A 507 17.49 14.81 -4.82
N ALA A 508 16.31 14.24 -4.59
CA ALA A 508 15.29 14.04 -5.60
C ALA A 508 14.74 15.38 -6.13
N ILE A 509 14.46 16.34 -5.25
CA ILE A 509 14.01 17.70 -5.62
C ILE A 509 15.10 18.44 -6.41
N GLU A 510 16.36 18.35 -5.99
CA GLU A 510 17.49 18.94 -6.73
C GLU A 510 17.59 18.35 -8.15
N TYR A 511 17.53 17.02 -8.27
CA TYR A 511 17.56 16.37 -9.57
C TYR A 511 16.33 16.73 -10.42
N ALA A 512 15.13 16.75 -9.84
CA ALA A 512 13.91 17.17 -10.51
C ALA A 512 14.02 18.61 -11.04
N ASN A 513 14.56 19.54 -10.25
CA ASN A 513 14.80 20.93 -10.68
C ASN A 513 15.78 21.01 -11.86
N SER A 514 16.72 20.08 -11.99
CA SER A 514 17.63 20.03 -13.15
C SER A 514 16.95 19.64 -14.46
N LEU A 515 15.81 18.93 -14.39
CA LEU A 515 15.01 18.47 -15.53
C LEU A 515 13.88 19.43 -15.93
N ASP A 516 13.66 20.45 -15.11
CA ASP A 516 12.47 21.31 -15.12
C ASP A 516 12.31 22.09 -16.44
N ALA A 517 13.41 22.45 -17.10
CA ALA A 517 13.41 23.14 -18.39
C ALA A 517 12.78 22.30 -19.54
N VAL A 518 12.76 20.98 -19.36
CA VAL A 518 12.28 20.01 -20.35
C VAL A 518 10.95 19.39 -19.93
N TYR A 519 10.81 18.98 -18.68
CA TYR A 519 9.68 18.16 -18.20
C TYR A 519 8.62 18.92 -17.41
N ARG A 520 8.77 20.22 -17.15
CA ARG A 520 7.72 21.00 -16.49
C ARG A 520 6.40 20.89 -17.26
N GLY A 521 5.35 20.45 -16.58
CA GLY A 521 4.05 20.18 -17.20
C GLY A 521 3.83 18.72 -17.62
N HIS A 522 4.84 17.85 -17.55
CA HIS A 522 4.68 16.42 -17.81
C HIS A 522 4.01 15.75 -16.60
N PRO A 523 2.92 14.97 -16.77
CA PRO A 523 2.17 14.44 -15.64
C PRO A 523 2.99 13.51 -14.73
N TYR A 524 3.74 12.55 -15.31
CA TYR A 524 4.57 11.64 -14.50
C TYR A 524 5.67 12.36 -13.71
N TYR A 525 6.33 13.36 -14.30
CA TYR A 525 7.30 14.22 -13.61
C TYR A 525 6.65 14.95 -12.43
N ALA A 526 5.45 15.53 -12.64
CA ALA A 526 4.72 16.24 -11.59
C ALA A 526 4.35 15.32 -10.42
N LEU A 527 3.91 14.09 -10.69
CA LEU A 527 3.69 13.08 -9.65
C LEU A 527 4.97 12.80 -8.85
N LEU A 528 6.09 12.51 -9.52
CA LEU A 528 7.33 12.18 -8.82
C LEU A 528 7.86 13.36 -8.00
N ARG A 529 7.69 14.58 -8.50
CA ARG A 529 7.99 15.81 -7.75
C ARG A 529 7.09 15.93 -6.52
N ALA A 530 5.78 15.69 -6.65
CA ALA A 530 4.86 15.74 -5.54
C ALA A 530 5.24 14.74 -4.42
N ILE A 531 5.63 13.52 -4.78
CA ILE A 531 6.08 12.50 -3.82
C ILE A 531 7.36 12.96 -3.11
N ALA A 532 8.34 13.52 -3.84
CA ALA A 532 9.57 14.04 -3.26
C ALA A 532 9.32 15.21 -2.29
N GLU A 533 8.45 16.14 -2.67
CA GLU A 533 8.09 17.30 -1.84
C GLU A 533 7.30 16.89 -0.59
N LEU A 534 6.39 15.92 -0.67
CA LEU A 534 5.72 15.37 0.51
C LEU A 534 6.71 14.69 1.45
N ALA A 535 7.63 13.89 0.92
CA ALA A 535 8.66 13.24 1.72
C ALA A 535 9.55 14.26 2.43
N GLN A 536 9.98 15.34 1.75
CA GLN A 536 10.72 16.43 2.38
C GLN A 536 9.86 17.16 3.42
N ALA A 537 8.58 17.42 3.14
CA ALA A 537 7.69 18.15 4.06
C ALA A 537 7.57 17.46 5.42
N LYS A 538 7.59 16.11 5.43
CA LYS A 538 7.56 15.29 6.65
C LYS A 538 8.83 15.39 7.49
N GLU A 539 9.94 15.86 6.91
CA GLU A 539 11.23 16.06 7.59
C GLU A 539 11.46 17.51 8.05
N GLU A 540 10.65 18.45 7.54
CA GLU A 540 10.74 19.88 7.84
C GLU A 540 9.73 20.33 8.90
N ALA A 541 9.85 21.57 9.39
CA ALA A 541 8.90 22.17 10.32
C ALA A 541 8.48 23.59 9.91
N GLY A 542 7.32 24.03 10.39
CA GLY A 542 6.81 25.39 10.17
C GLY A 542 6.53 25.71 8.71
N ALA A 543 6.83 26.94 8.29
CA ALA A 543 6.50 27.45 6.95
C ALA A 543 7.19 26.69 5.79
N ALA A 544 8.35 26.07 6.05
CA ALA A 544 9.04 25.26 5.03
C ALA A 544 8.24 23.99 4.72
N ALA A 545 7.79 23.27 5.76
CA ALA A 545 6.93 22.10 5.61
C ALA A 545 5.61 22.48 4.93
N GLU A 546 4.95 23.57 5.36
CA GLU A 546 3.70 24.04 4.77
C GLU A 546 3.83 24.38 3.28
N GLY A 547 4.91 25.06 2.89
CA GLY A 547 5.21 25.35 1.48
C GLY A 547 5.43 24.11 0.63
N LEU A 548 6.10 23.09 1.19
CA LEU A 548 6.31 21.80 0.51
C LEU A 548 5.02 20.98 0.40
N PHE A 549 4.18 20.96 1.44
CA PHE A 549 2.84 20.33 1.37
C PHE A 549 1.97 20.98 0.29
N GLN A 550 1.96 22.32 0.22
CA GLN A 550 1.22 23.07 -0.79
C GLN A 550 1.73 22.74 -2.21
N SER A 551 3.05 22.77 -2.41
CA SER A 551 3.67 22.45 -3.69
C SER A 551 3.39 21.02 -4.12
N SER A 552 3.49 20.06 -3.19
CA SER A 552 3.15 18.66 -3.42
C SER A 552 1.69 18.49 -3.86
N HIS A 553 0.76 19.15 -3.17
CA HIS A 553 -0.66 19.13 -3.51
C HIS A 553 -0.93 19.69 -4.91
N GLU A 554 -0.34 20.83 -5.26
CA GLU A 554 -0.48 21.45 -6.59
C GLU A 554 0.09 20.55 -7.70
N ALA A 555 1.24 19.94 -7.47
CA ALA A 555 1.89 19.04 -8.42
C ALA A 555 1.07 17.75 -8.61
N ALA A 556 0.54 17.15 -7.55
CA ALA A 556 -0.33 15.98 -7.61
C ALA A 556 -1.65 16.29 -8.34
N THR A 557 -2.29 17.41 -8.00
CA THR A 557 -3.51 17.87 -8.68
C THR A 557 -3.27 18.11 -10.17
N SER A 558 -2.13 18.71 -10.52
CA SER A 558 -1.73 18.94 -11.90
C SER A 558 -1.45 17.64 -12.65
N ALA A 559 -0.83 16.64 -12.01
CA ALA A 559 -0.61 15.33 -12.60
C ALA A 559 -1.93 14.65 -12.97
N ILE A 560 -2.92 14.63 -12.06
CA ILE A 560 -4.26 14.11 -12.35
C ILE A 560 -4.88 14.87 -13.52
N TYR A 561 -4.88 16.20 -13.44
CA TYR A 561 -5.50 17.03 -14.46
C TYR A 561 -4.82 16.90 -15.82
N TRP A 562 -3.50 16.71 -15.92
CA TRP A 562 -2.83 16.56 -17.22
C TRP A 562 -2.95 15.16 -17.83
N GLU A 563 -3.19 14.12 -17.02
CA GLU A 563 -3.41 12.75 -17.52
C GLU A 563 -4.75 12.57 -18.23
N GLN A 564 -5.80 13.28 -17.79
CA GLN A 564 -7.13 13.32 -18.43
C GLN A 564 -7.82 11.94 -18.63
N GLY A 565 -7.46 10.93 -17.83
CA GLY A 565 -8.06 9.59 -17.88
C GLY A 565 -7.54 8.65 -16.79
N GLN A 566 -8.09 7.43 -16.78
CA GLN A 566 -7.74 6.37 -15.83
C GLN A 566 -6.34 5.79 -16.13
N SER A 567 -5.29 6.41 -15.59
CA SER A 567 -3.91 5.94 -15.73
C SER A 567 -3.26 5.67 -14.38
N ARG A 568 -2.15 4.91 -14.36
CA ARG A 568 -1.36 4.70 -13.14
C ARG A 568 -0.81 6.01 -12.54
N VAL A 569 -0.51 7.01 -13.37
CA VAL A 569 -0.05 8.31 -12.90
C VAL A 569 -1.19 9.06 -12.20
N ALA A 570 -2.38 9.08 -12.79
CA ALA A 570 -3.56 9.70 -12.18
C ALA A 570 -3.99 8.95 -10.90
N ALA A 571 -3.91 7.62 -10.91
CA ALA A 571 -4.18 6.76 -9.76
C ALA A 571 -3.29 7.08 -8.55
N ASP A 572 -1.98 7.07 -8.76
CA ASP A 572 -1.01 7.34 -7.69
C ASP A 572 -1.09 8.79 -7.20
N ALA A 573 -1.30 9.74 -8.11
CA ALA A 573 -1.49 11.14 -7.74
C ALA A 573 -2.77 11.32 -6.90
N PHE A 574 -3.84 10.61 -7.21
CA PHE A 574 -5.07 10.62 -6.42
C PHE A 574 -4.88 10.01 -5.04
N ALA A 575 -4.18 8.86 -4.97
CA ALA A 575 -3.81 8.25 -3.69
C ALA A 575 -2.94 9.20 -2.84
N LEU A 576 -1.99 9.91 -3.45
CA LEU A 576 -1.15 10.89 -2.78
C LEU A 576 -1.95 12.07 -2.20
N LEU A 577 -3.02 12.52 -2.88
CA LEU A 577 -3.90 13.58 -2.37
C LEU A 577 -4.63 13.17 -1.09
N ALA A 578 -4.98 11.89 -0.92
CA ALA A 578 -5.60 11.39 0.31
C ALA A 578 -4.65 11.55 1.52
N ASP A 579 -3.35 11.36 1.32
CA ASP A 579 -2.32 11.49 2.36
C ASP A 579 -2.03 12.95 2.76
N LEU A 580 -2.40 13.93 1.91
CA LEU A 580 -1.99 15.34 2.09
C LEU A 580 -2.90 16.15 3.02
N HIS A 581 -4.02 15.59 3.50
CA HIS A 581 -4.94 16.18 4.50
C HIS A 581 -5.08 17.71 4.40
N SER A 582 -5.29 18.22 3.18
CA SER A 582 -5.13 19.66 2.91
C SER A 582 -6.45 20.41 2.99
N THR A 583 -6.38 21.69 3.37
CA THR A 583 -7.49 22.66 3.22
C THR A 583 -7.55 23.25 1.80
N VAL A 584 -6.65 22.81 0.91
CA VAL A 584 -6.57 23.30 -0.47
C VAL A 584 -7.71 22.66 -1.25
N PRO A 585 -8.51 23.44 -1.99
CA PRO A 585 -9.57 22.89 -2.82
C PRO A 585 -9.01 21.87 -3.82
N SER A 586 -9.40 20.61 -3.66
CA SER A 586 -9.09 19.51 -4.57
C SER A 586 -10.33 19.09 -5.36
N PHE A 587 -10.28 17.95 -6.05
CA PHE A 587 -11.44 17.37 -6.73
C PHE A 587 -12.53 17.03 -5.71
N ARG A 588 -13.77 17.38 -6.03
CA ARG A 588 -14.96 17.08 -5.19
C ARG A 588 -15.34 15.61 -5.18
N ASP A 589 -14.90 14.87 -6.19
CA ASP A 589 -15.18 13.45 -6.37
C ASP A 589 -14.08 12.86 -7.26
N ASN A 590 -14.04 11.54 -7.36
CA ASN A 590 -13.08 10.80 -8.18
C ASN A 590 -13.26 11.14 -9.69
N PRO A 591 -12.27 11.80 -10.32
CA PRO A 591 -12.38 12.38 -11.66
C PRO A 591 -12.83 11.45 -12.78
N TYR A 592 -12.29 10.23 -12.82
CA TYR A 592 -12.38 9.36 -14.00
C TYR A 592 -13.05 8.03 -13.71
N ALA A 593 -13.50 7.80 -12.47
CA ALA A 593 -14.01 6.50 -12.07
C ALA A 593 -15.39 6.15 -12.68
N ARG A 594 -15.99 7.07 -13.47
CA ARG A 594 -17.18 6.81 -14.30
C ARG A 594 -16.87 6.57 -15.78
N ASP A 595 -15.59 6.66 -16.18
CA ASP A 595 -15.20 6.36 -17.55
C ASP A 595 -15.23 4.84 -17.80
N LEU A 596 -15.59 4.42 -19.02
CA LEU A 596 -15.59 3.03 -19.44
C LEU A 596 -14.47 2.73 -20.46
N PRO A 597 -13.87 1.52 -20.46
CA PRO A 597 -14.03 0.51 -19.42
C PRO A 597 -13.35 0.98 -18.13
N PHE A 598 -13.76 0.43 -16.98
CA PHE A 598 -13.05 0.71 -15.75
C PHE A 598 -11.73 -0.07 -15.71
N HIS A 599 -10.62 0.63 -15.51
CA HIS A 599 -9.27 0.07 -15.40
C HIS A 599 -8.99 -0.38 -13.97
N PRO A 600 -8.53 -1.62 -13.75
CA PRO A 600 -8.37 -2.21 -12.42
C PRO A 600 -7.34 -1.49 -11.53
N ASP A 601 -6.37 -0.80 -12.14
CA ASP A 601 -5.31 -0.07 -11.42
C ASP A 601 -5.74 1.35 -11.01
N TYR A 602 -6.94 1.79 -11.37
CA TYR A 602 -7.44 3.11 -11.02
C TYR A 602 -8.26 3.05 -9.71
N PRO A 603 -8.12 4.05 -8.80
CA PRO A 603 -8.85 4.07 -7.55
C PRO A 603 -10.35 4.09 -7.81
N THR A 604 -11.07 3.25 -7.07
CA THR A 604 -12.51 3.04 -7.20
C THR A 604 -13.33 3.83 -6.20
N SER A 605 -12.68 4.46 -5.21
CA SER A 605 -13.34 5.21 -4.15
C SER A 605 -13.96 6.50 -4.65
N PHE A 606 -15.22 6.73 -4.31
CA PHE A 606 -15.93 8.01 -4.47
C PHE A 606 -16.36 8.53 -3.11
N ASP A 607 -16.74 9.81 -3.03
CA ASP A 607 -17.57 10.33 -1.95
C ASP A 607 -18.98 9.70 -2.08
N ALA A 608 -19.10 8.43 -1.67
CA ALA A 608 -20.24 7.60 -1.99
C ALA A 608 -21.36 7.74 -0.94
N GLU A 609 -22.35 8.58 -1.24
CA GLU A 609 -23.70 8.44 -0.67
C GLU A 609 -24.42 7.17 -1.20
N ASP A 610 -23.91 6.50 -2.25
CA ASP A 610 -24.52 5.32 -2.89
C ASP A 610 -23.59 4.08 -2.91
N ALA A 611 -23.82 3.16 -1.95
CA ALA A 611 -23.08 1.89 -1.85
C ALA A 611 -23.28 0.95 -3.07
N ALA A 612 -24.40 1.03 -3.79
CA ALA A 612 -24.63 0.18 -4.95
C ALA A 612 -23.73 0.59 -6.12
N GLN A 613 -23.53 1.89 -6.31
CA GLN A 613 -22.58 2.40 -7.31
C GLN A 613 -21.14 1.99 -6.98
N GLN A 614 -20.74 2.05 -5.71
CA GLN A 614 -19.41 1.63 -5.27
C GLN A 614 -19.15 0.15 -5.59
N ILE A 615 -20.09 -0.74 -5.25
CA ILE A 615 -20.02 -2.17 -5.55
C ILE A 615 -19.94 -2.41 -7.06
N ALA A 616 -20.72 -1.68 -7.86
CA ALA A 616 -20.71 -1.82 -9.32
C ALA A 616 -19.34 -1.46 -9.91
N VAL A 617 -18.69 -0.40 -9.41
CA VAL A 617 -17.35 0.00 -9.85
C VAL A 617 -16.28 -0.99 -9.41
N HIS A 618 -16.33 -1.48 -8.15
CA HIS A 618 -15.43 -2.55 -7.69
C HIS A 618 -15.59 -3.83 -8.52
N THR A 619 -16.83 -4.18 -8.88
CA THR A 619 -17.12 -5.35 -9.73
C THR A 619 -16.58 -5.14 -11.15
N ALA A 620 -16.77 -3.96 -11.73
CA ALA A 620 -16.21 -3.65 -13.06
C ALA A 620 -14.67 -3.69 -13.07
N ALA A 621 -14.02 -3.17 -12.02
CA ALA A 621 -12.58 -3.30 -11.83
C ALA A 621 -12.15 -4.77 -11.75
N LEU A 622 -12.88 -5.61 -11.00
CA LEU A 622 -12.62 -7.03 -10.91
C LEU A 622 -12.84 -7.76 -12.24
N ASP A 623 -13.87 -7.43 -12.99
CA ASP A 623 -14.17 -8.05 -14.29
C ASP A 623 -13.07 -7.77 -15.33
N ASN A 624 -12.48 -6.57 -15.26
CA ASN A 624 -11.38 -6.14 -16.13
C ASN A 624 -9.98 -6.49 -15.58
N SER A 625 -9.87 -6.96 -14.34
CA SER A 625 -8.57 -7.29 -13.75
C SER A 625 -7.96 -8.57 -14.30
N ILE A 626 -6.73 -8.47 -14.83
CA ILE A 626 -5.93 -9.62 -15.29
C ILE A 626 -5.02 -10.10 -14.14
N SER A 627 -4.29 -9.18 -13.53
CA SER A 627 -3.25 -9.47 -12.54
C SER A 627 -3.44 -8.76 -11.20
N ASN A 628 -4.24 -7.70 -11.15
CA ASN A 628 -4.45 -6.94 -9.92
C ASN A 628 -5.47 -7.64 -9.00
N PHE A 629 -5.04 -8.07 -7.82
CA PHE A 629 -5.91 -8.76 -6.87
C PHE A 629 -6.74 -7.80 -5.99
N ALA A 630 -6.36 -6.52 -5.89
CA ALA A 630 -7.01 -5.54 -5.02
C ALA A 630 -8.53 -5.40 -5.25
N PRO A 631 -9.06 -5.43 -6.50
CA PRO A 631 -10.51 -5.42 -6.70
C PRO A 631 -11.27 -6.56 -6.02
N VAL A 632 -10.65 -7.73 -5.79
CA VAL A 632 -11.27 -8.82 -5.02
C VAL A 632 -11.48 -8.38 -3.57
N GLU A 633 -10.47 -7.75 -2.97
CA GLU A 633 -10.52 -7.27 -1.59
C GLU A 633 -11.52 -6.12 -1.43
N TRP A 634 -11.62 -5.24 -2.42
CA TRP A 634 -12.57 -4.14 -2.43
C TRP A 634 -14.03 -4.62 -2.51
N VAL A 635 -14.34 -5.55 -3.43
CA VAL A 635 -15.67 -6.16 -3.50
C VAL A 635 -16.00 -6.90 -2.19
N LEU A 636 -15.01 -7.61 -1.64
CA LEU A 636 -15.20 -8.31 -0.38
C LEU A 636 -15.49 -7.35 0.77
N TYR A 637 -14.73 -6.26 0.87
CA TYR A 637 -14.94 -5.23 1.89
C TYR A 637 -16.37 -4.69 1.84
N ASP A 638 -16.90 -4.38 0.66
CA ASP A 638 -18.28 -3.92 0.53
C ASP A 638 -19.31 -4.99 0.92
N TYR A 639 -19.08 -6.26 0.58
CA TYR A 639 -19.97 -7.36 0.98
C TYR A 639 -19.96 -7.61 2.48
N GLU A 640 -18.84 -7.37 3.16
CA GLU A 640 -18.74 -7.52 4.61
C GLU A 640 -19.48 -6.42 5.39
N ARG A 641 -19.82 -5.29 4.75
CA ARG A 641 -20.60 -4.19 5.34
C ARG A 641 -22.11 -4.45 5.40
N ASP A 642 -22.63 -5.44 4.66
CA ASP A 642 -24.04 -5.84 4.69
C ASP A 642 -24.21 -7.22 5.36
N PRO A 643 -24.51 -7.27 6.68
CA PRO A 643 -24.65 -8.53 7.41
C PRO A 643 -25.71 -9.49 6.86
N ALA A 644 -26.73 -8.98 6.14
CA ALA A 644 -27.84 -9.81 5.67
C ALA A 644 -27.46 -10.67 4.46
N THR A 645 -26.52 -10.20 3.63
CA THR A 645 -26.13 -10.89 2.38
C THR A 645 -24.66 -11.31 2.33
N ARG A 646 -23.90 -11.00 3.40
CA ARG A 646 -22.45 -11.22 3.51
C ARG A 646 -22.00 -12.61 3.07
N ASP A 647 -22.57 -13.67 3.64
CA ASP A 647 -22.07 -15.04 3.42
C ASP A 647 -22.31 -15.52 1.98
N GLU A 648 -23.53 -15.31 1.45
CA GLU A 648 -23.88 -15.71 0.08
C GLU A 648 -23.03 -14.98 -0.95
N ARG A 649 -22.90 -13.65 -0.82
CA ARG A 649 -22.11 -12.83 -1.73
C ARG A 649 -20.61 -13.13 -1.65
N THR A 650 -20.10 -13.37 -0.43
CA THR A 650 -18.70 -13.78 -0.23
C THR A 650 -18.43 -15.13 -0.92
N GLN A 651 -19.31 -16.12 -0.76
CA GLN A 651 -19.14 -17.43 -1.42
C GLN A 651 -19.24 -17.31 -2.94
N ALA A 652 -20.15 -16.47 -3.46
CA ALA A 652 -20.23 -16.19 -4.88
C ALA A 652 -18.95 -15.55 -5.44
N LEU A 653 -18.36 -14.60 -4.70
CA LEU A 653 -17.07 -13.98 -5.05
C LEU A 653 -15.93 -15.01 -5.03
N LEU A 654 -15.81 -15.81 -3.96
CA LEU A 654 -14.76 -16.84 -3.88
C LEU A 654 -14.86 -17.85 -5.03
N LYS A 655 -16.08 -18.20 -5.43
CA LYS A 655 -16.33 -19.05 -6.58
C LYS A 655 -15.96 -18.38 -7.91
N SER A 656 -16.22 -17.08 -8.07
CA SER A 656 -15.89 -16.35 -9.31
C SER A 656 -14.38 -16.22 -9.53
N ILE A 657 -13.58 -16.32 -8.47
CA ILE A 657 -12.11 -16.32 -8.55
C ILE A 657 -11.48 -17.71 -8.45
N GLU A 658 -12.28 -18.79 -8.48
CA GLU A 658 -11.76 -20.16 -8.31
C GLU A 658 -10.72 -20.51 -9.38
N SER A 659 -11.01 -20.16 -10.64
CA SER A 659 -10.13 -20.35 -11.79
C SER A 659 -9.23 -19.15 -12.10
N ARG A 660 -9.29 -18.09 -11.27
CA ARG A 660 -8.57 -16.83 -11.49
C ARG A 660 -7.41 -16.66 -10.52
N PHE A 661 -6.43 -15.86 -10.92
CA PHE A 661 -5.28 -15.49 -10.10
C PHE A 661 -4.51 -16.71 -9.55
N ILE A 662 -4.49 -17.80 -10.33
CA ILE A 662 -3.76 -19.01 -9.97
C ILE A 662 -2.26 -18.71 -10.05
N GLY A 663 -1.57 -18.87 -8.93
CA GLY A 663 -0.18 -18.43 -8.81
C GLY A 663 -0.01 -17.15 -7.99
N ASN A 664 -1.10 -16.43 -7.68
CA ASN A 664 -1.05 -15.24 -6.83
C ASN A 664 -1.14 -15.62 -5.33
N PRO A 665 -0.12 -15.33 -4.51
CA PRO A 665 -0.15 -15.61 -3.08
C PRO A 665 -1.31 -14.94 -2.33
N ALA A 666 -1.73 -13.73 -2.72
CA ALA A 666 -2.83 -12.99 -2.09
C ALA A 666 -4.16 -13.76 -2.14
N ARG A 667 -4.36 -14.61 -3.16
CA ARG A 667 -5.51 -15.51 -3.23
C ARG A 667 -5.50 -16.54 -2.10
N GLY A 668 -4.36 -17.17 -1.84
CA GLY A 668 -4.25 -18.12 -0.73
C GLY A 668 -4.32 -17.45 0.64
N GLU A 669 -3.81 -16.22 0.77
CA GLU A 669 -3.94 -15.44 2.00
C GLU A 669 -5.40 -15.09 2.31
N LEU A 670 -6.18 -14.72 1.29
CA LEU A 670 -7.62 -14.51 1.42
C LEU A 670 -8.32 -15.78 1.91
N LEU A 671 -8.01 -16.94 1.29
CA LEU A 671 -8.59 -18.23 1.70
C LEU A 671 -8.19 -18.59 3.14
N ALA A 672 -6.94 -18.37 3.53
CA ALA A 672 -6.47 -18.57 4.90
C ALA A 672 -7.20 -17.65 5.89
N LYS A 673 -7.35 -16.36 5.58
CA LYS A 673 -8.11 -15.40 6.40
C LYS A 673 -9.57 -15.83 6.58
N LYS A 674 -10.21 -16.34 5.53
CA LYS A 674 -11.59 -16.85 5.60
C LYS A 674 -11.70 -18.12 6.44
N ALA A 675 -10.74 -19.04 6.32
CA ALA A 675 -10.67 -20.22 7.17
C ALA A 675 -10.49 -19.83 8.65
N LEU A 676 -9.62 -18.86 8.98
CA LEU A 676 -9.47 -18.34 10.33
C LEU A 676 -10.74 -17.67 10.87
N ALA A 677 -11.47 -16.92 10.03
CA ALA A 677 -12.75 -16.32 10.40
C ALA A 677 -13.81 -17.39 10.73
N ALA A 678 -13.72 -18.57 10.12
CA ALA A 678 -14.56 -19.74 10.39
C ALA A 678 -14.03 -20.65 11.53
N ASP A 679 -12.97 -20.24 12.24
CA ASP A 679 -12.27 -21.02 13.27
C ASP A 679 -11.64 -22.34 12.74
N ASP A 680 -11.37 -22.42 11.43
CA ASP A 680 -10.70 -23.55 10.75
C ASP A 680 -9.21 -23.23 10.52
N ARG A 681 -8.42 -23.34 11.59
CA ARG A 681 -6.97 -23.06 11.55
C ARG A 681 -6.19 -24.07 10.70
N ASP A 682 -6.66 -25.31 10.60
CA ASP A 682 -5.98 -26.35 9.82
C ASP A 682 -6.08 -26.05 8.31
N SER A 683 -7.25 -25.64 7.83
CA SER A 683 -7.41 -25.16 6.45
C SER A 683 -6.60 -23.89 6.19
N ALA A 684 -6.53 -22.97 7.15
CA ALA A 684 -5.67 -21.78 7.01
C ALA A 684 -4.19 -22.16 6.83
N MET A 685 -3.65 -23.02 7.71
CA MET A 685 -2.27 -23.52 7.58
C MET A 685 -2.05 -24.33 6.29
N LYS A 686 -3.08 -25.02 5.79
CA LYS A 686 -3.01 -25.73 4.50
C LYS A 686 -2.86 -24.74 3.35
N HIS A 687 -3.66 -23.68 3.30
CA HIS A 687 -3.55 -22.65 2.28
C HIS A 687 -2.20 -21.93 2.31
N ASP A 688 -1.67 -21.63 3.50
CA ASP A 688 -0.33 -21.03 3.60
C ASP A 688 0.78 -21.98 3.06
N ARG A 689 0.66 -23.30 3.29
CA ARG A 689 1.59 -24.29 2.71
C ARG A 689 1.49 -24.36 1.19
N GLU A 690 0.26 -24.40 0.66
CA GLU A 690 0.02 -24.37 -0.80
C GLU A 690 0.62 -23.09 -1.42
N ASN A 691 0.48 -21.94 -0.74
CA ASN A 691 1.10 -20.69 -1.17
C ASN A 691 2.63 -20.76 -1.18
N ILE A 692 3.25 -21.33 -0.15
CA ILE A 692 4.71 -21.54 -0.11
C ILE A 692 5.18 -22.43 -1.27
N GLU A 693 4.43 -23.46 -1.63
CA GLU A 693 4.75 -24.33 -2.77
C GLU A 693 4.66 -23.59 -4.11
N VAL A 694 3.63 -22.76 -4.26
CA VAL A 694 3.38 -21.96 -5.48
C VAL A 694 4.37 -20.81 -5.63
N ALA A 695 4.73 -20.16 -4.52
CA ALA A 695 5.58 -18.98 -4.49
C ALA A 695 6.65 -19.09 -3.38
N PRO A 696 7.71 -19.90 -3.58
CA PRO A 696 8.71 -20.15 -2.55
C PRO A 696 9.49 -18.92 -2.08
N GLY A 697 9.56 -17.87 -2.91
CA GLY A 697 10.20 -16.59 -2.59
C GLY A 697 9.31 -15.59 -1.81
N TYR A 698 8.02 -15.90 -1.63
CA TYR A 698 7.05 -14.98 -1.03
C TYR A 698 7.05 -15.09 0.50
N TRP A 699 7.78 -14.18 1.16
CA TRP A 699 7.96 -14.18 2.62
C TRP A 699 6.65 -14.17 3.44
N PRO A 700 5.60 -13.40 3.08
CA PRO A 700 4.39 -13.30 3.90
C PRO A 700 3.73 -14.66 4.22
N SER A 701 3.76 -15.63 3.30
CA SER A 701 3.21 -16.98 3.57
C SER A 701 4.01 -17.77 4.62
N TYR A 702 5.33 -17.62 4.66
CA TYR A 702 6.16 -18.20 5.74
C TYR A 702 5.88 -17.51 7.08
N MET A 703 5.71 -16.20 7.06
CA MET A 703 5.37 -15.42 8.27
C MET A 703 3.99 -15.82 8.82
N ALA A 704 2.98 -15.94 7.95
CA ALA A 704 1.61 -16.35 8.31
C ALA A 704 1.60 -17.75 8.92
N LEU A 705 2.11 -18.75 8.19
CA LEU A 705 2.17 -20.15 8.65
C LEU A 705 2.96 -20.27 9.95
N GLY A 706 4.15 -19.68 10.02
CA GLY A 706 4.99 -19.74 11.21
C GLY A 706 4.34 -19.04 12.41
N THR A 707 3.63 -17.93 12.21
CA THR A 707 2.85 -17.26 13.27
C THR A 707 1.71 -18.14 13.77
N LEU A 708 0.94 -18.77 12.88
CA LEU A 708 -0.11 -19.71 13.27
C LEU A 708 0.45 -20.89 14.08
N LEU A 709 1.59 -21.44 13.65
CA LEU A 709 2.28 -22.52 14.35
C LEU A 709 2.78 -22.08 15.74
N VAL A 710 3.36 -20.88 15.87
CA VAL A 710 3.71 -20.33 17.19
C VAL A 710 2.45 -20.23 18.06
N GLN A 711 1.38 -19.61 17.55
CA GLN A 711 0.12 -19.41 18.27
C GLN A 711 -0.58 -20.71 18.69
N ASP A 712 -0.30 -21.83 18.02
CA ASP A 712 -0.79 -23.16 18.36
C ASP A 712 0.21 -23.98 19.18
N ALA A 713 1.15 -23.30 19.84
CA ALA A 713 2.17 -23.88 20.72
C ALA A 713 3.10 -24.88 20.02
N ARG A 714 3.40 -24.68 18.72
CA ARG A 714 4.32 -25.50 17.90
C ARG A 714 5.56 -24.71 17.45
N PRO A 715 6.36 -24.16 18.38
CA PRO A 715 7.48 -23.27 18.06
C PRO A 715 8.60 -23.95 17.25
N ASP A 716 8.85 -25.24 17.46
CA ASP A 716 9.85 -26.00 16.70
C ASP A 716 9.49 -26.11 15.21
N GLU A 717 8.21 -26.32 14.91
CA GLU A 717 7.71 -26.35 13.54
C GLU A 717 7.73 -24.96 12.91
N ALA A 718 7.34 -23.93 13.67
CA ALA A 718 7.44 -22.54 13.21
C ALA A 718 8.88 -22.16 12.87
N ALA A 719 9.85 -22.50 13.73
CA ALA A 719 11.26 -22.26 13.49
C ALA A 719 11.76 -22.95 12.21
N ARG A 720 11.32 -24.18 11.94
CA ARG A 720 11.63 -24.89 10.68
C ARG A 720 11.02 -24.20 9.47
N VAL A 721 9.77 -23.77 9.55
CA VAL A 721 9.11 -23.00 8.47
C VAL A 721 9.88 -21.71 8.20
N PHE A 722 10.13 -20.88 9.23
CA PHE A 722 10.88 -19.65 9.06
C PHE A 722 12.27 -19.89 8.47
N ALA A 723 13.03 -20.86 8.98
CA ALA A 723 14.37 -21.19 8.49
C ALA A 723 14.38 -21.80 7.09
N SER A 724 13.25 -22.35 6.62
CA SER A 724 13.14 -22.94 5.28
C SER A 724 13.00 -21.90 4.16
N PHE A 725 12.79 -20.63 4.50
CA PHE A 725 12.70 -19.56 3.52
C PHE A 725 13.96 -19.50 2.63
N PRO A 726 13.85 -19.73 1.31
CA PRO A 726 15.00 -19.77 0.39
C PRO A 726 15.87 -18.51 0.46
N GLY A 727 15.25 -17.36 0.76
CA GLY A 727 15.96 -16.09 0.86
C GLY A 727 17.06 -16.06 1.93
N PHE A 728 17.02 -16.93 2.95
CA PHE A 728 18.05 -16.97 4.00
C PHE A 728 19.34 -17.69 3.60
N ARG A 729 19.36 -18.36 2.44
CA ARG A 729 20.56 -19.01 1.91
C ARG A 729 21.62 -17.97 1.51
N ALA A 730 22.88 -18.40 1.43
CA ALA A 730 23.99 -17.51 1.09
C ALA A 730 23.99 -17.09 -0.39
N ASP A 731 23.40 -17.90 -1.26
CA ASP A 731 23.24 -17.71 -2.70
C ASP A 731 21.96 -16.95 -3.08
N SER A 732 21.19 -16.48 -2.11
CA SER A 732 19.96 -15.72 -2.34
C SER A 732 20.22 -14.35 -2.97
N HIS A 733 19.36 -13.95 -3.91
CA HIS A 733 19.37 -12.63 -4.53
C HIS A 733 18.39 -11.64 -3.85
N VAL A 734 17.64 -12.08 -2.84
CA VAL A 734 16.78 -11.21 -2.04
C VAL A 734 17.60 -10.11 -1.37
N HIS A 735 17.07 -8.89 -1.40
CA HIS A 735 17.75 -7.70 -0.87
C HIS A 735 18.20 -7.89 0.60
N PRO A 736 19.47 -7.60 0.96
CA PRO A 736 20.00 -7.88 2.30
C PRO A 736 19.23 -7.23 3.46
N VAL A 737 18.68 -6.03 3.24
CA VAL A 737 17.86 -5.34 4.25
C VAL A 737 16.55 -6.07 4.50
N ALA A 738 15.88 -6.54 3.44
CA ALA A 738 14.65 -7.32 3.56
C ALA A 738 14.91 -8.62 4.32
N LEU A 739 16.00 -9.32 3.98
CA LEU A 739 16.42 -10.53 4.70
C LEU A 739 16.71 -10.27 6.19
N ALA A 740 17.31 -9.14 6.53
CA ALA A 740 17.53 -8.78 7.93
C ALA A 740 16.21 -8.58 8.68
N ASN A 741 15.23 -7.89 8.07
CA ASN A 741 13.89 -7.71 8.64
C ASN A 741 13.15 -9.04 8.79
N TYR A 742 13.09 -9.86 7.74
CA TYR A 742 12.40 -11.16 7.77
C TYR A 742 12.95 -12.08 8.87
N ALA A 743 14.28 -12.18 8.97
CA ALA A 743 14.93 -12.99 10.00
C ALA A 743 14.71 -12.42 11.41
N PHE A 744 14.75 -11.10 11.57
CA PHE A 744 14.44 -10.44 12.83
C PHE A 744 12.99 -10.67 13.28
N GLU A 745 12.01 -10.46 12.40
CA GLU A 745 10.59 -10.58 12.74
C GLU A 745 10.22 -12.01 13.12
N SER A 746 10.68 -13.00 12.34
CA SER A 746 10.48 -14.43 12.66
C SER A 746 11.19 -14.83 13.96
N GLY A 747 12.43 -14.37 14.16
CA GLY A 747 13.13 -14.52 15.43
C GLY A 747 12.38 -13.89 16.60
N SER A 748 11.73 -12.74 16.38
CA SER A 748 10.93 -12.04 17.39
C SER A 748 9.73 -12.86 17.85
N LYS A 749 9.04 -13.57 16.95
CA LYS A 749 7.89 -14.43 17.31
C LYS A 749 8.31 -15.53 18.30
N LEU A 750 9.47 -16.14 18.10
CA LEU A 750 10.02 -17.17 18.98
C LEU A 750 10.60 -16.57 20.28
N PHE A 751 11.32 -15.47 20.17
CA PHE A 751 11.93 -14.78 21.31
C PHE A 751 10.88 -14.27 22.29
N LEU A 752 9.84 -13.59 21.80
CA LEU A 752 8.78 -13.03 22.64
C LEU A 752 7.89 -14.10 23.31
N THR A 753 7.98 -15.37 22.86
CA THR A 753 7.33 -16.52 23.49
C THR A 753 8.30 -17.34 24.35
N GLY A 754 9.55 -16.88 24.54
CA GLY A 754 10.56 -17.48 25.42
C GLY A 754 11.38 -18.60 24.79
N HIS A 755 11.23 -18.86 23.49
CA HIS A 755 11.97 -19.88 22.74
C HIS A 755 13.29 -19.34 22.21
N LEU A 756 14.15 -18.93 23.14
CA LEU A 756 15.35 -18.13 22.86
C LEU A 756 16.37 -18.83 21.95
N GLU A 757 16.55 -20.14 22.13
CA GLU A 757 17.50 -20.92 21.32
C GLU A 757 16.98 -21.17 19.90
N LEU A 758 15.66 -21.23 19.70
CA LEU A 758 15.06 -21.29 18.36
C LEU A 758 15.13 -19.92 17.65
N ALA A 759 15.07 -18.82 18.40
CA ALA A 759 15.19 -17.47 17.85
C ALA A 759 16.63 -17.10 17.44
N ARG A 760 17.64 -17.64 18.15
CA ARG A 760 19.06 -17.28 17.97
C ARG A 760 19.55 -17.42 16.51
N PRO A 761 19.34 -18.54 15.78
CA PRO A 761 19.80 -18.67 14.40
C PRO A 761 19.23 -17.59 13.47
N LEU A 762 17.98 -17.18 13.67
CA LEU A 762 17.33 -16.13 12.88
C LEU A 762 17.94 -14.76 13.19
N TYR A 763 18.23 -14.45 14.45
CA TYR A 763 18.97 -13.23 14.79
C TYR A 763 20.39 -13.23 14.26
N GLU A 764 21.07 -14.37 14.21
CA GLU A 764 22.39 -14.47 13.59
C GLU A 764 22.35 -14.20 12.09
N ILE A 765 21.30 -14.67 11.39
CA ILE A 765 21.06 -14.34 9.97
C ILE A 765 20.86 -12.83 9.78
N ALA A 766 20.11 -12.16 10.66
CA ALA A 766 19.91 -10.72 10.59
C ALA A 766 21.19 -9.93 10.94
N ALA A 767 21.84 -10.26 12.04
CA ALA A 767 22.98 -9.53 12.60
C ALA A 767 24.24 -9.53 11.72
N ARG A 768 24.40 -10.53 10.85
CA ARG A 768 25.58 -10.71 9.98
C ARG A 768 25.51 -9.95 8.64
N ARG A 769 24.44 -9.21 8.37
CA ARG A 769 24.20 -8.59 7.04
C ARG A 769 24.90 -7.24 6.85
N ASP A 770 25.32 -6.58 7.92
CA ASP A 770 26.05 -5.29 7.90
C ASP A 770 25.36 -4.18 7.07
N THR A 771 24.04 -4.24 7.01
CA THR A 771 23.15 -3.28 6.33
C THR A 771 22.98 -1.97 7.11
N GLY A 772 23.19 -2.02 8.44
CA GLY A 772 22.83 -0.94 9.35
C GLY A 772 21.34 -0.82 9.62
N ALA A 773 20.52 -1.79 9.19
CA ALA A 773 19.08 -1.82 9.42
C ALA A 773 18.73 -1.95 10.92
N ALA A 774 17.57 -1.42 11.34
CA ALA A 774 17.09 -1.53 12.72
C ALA A 774 16.98 -2.99 13.17
N ALA A 775 16.52 -3.87 12.27
CA ALA A 775 16.42 -5.30 12.49
C ALA A 775 17.77 -5.96 12.80
N GLU A 776 18.83 -5.59 12.09
CA GLU A 776 20.19 -6.09 12.32
C GLU A 776 20.71 -5.66 13.69
N LEU A 777 20.65 -4.36 14.00
CA LEU A 777 21.14 -3.81 15.27
C LEU A 777 20.34 -4.36 16.46
N THR A 778 19.01 -4.45 16.34
CA THR A 778 18.17 -5.07 17.37
C THR A 778 18.52 -6.55 17.57
N SER A 779 18.79 -7.28 16.48
CA SER A 779 19.24 -8.68 16.56
C SER A 779 20.58 -8.81 17.29
N ARG A 780 21.53 -7.90 17.05
CA ARG A 780 22.80 -7.86 17.80
C ARG A 780 22.57 -7.61 19.28
N VAL A 781 21.73 -6.64 19.65
CA VAL A 781 21.36 -6.39 21.05
C VAL A 781 20.80 -7.65 21.68
N ARG A 782 19.84 -8.33 21.02
CA ARG A 782 19.24 -9.56 21.53
C ARG A 782 20.26 -10.67 21.70
N LEU A 783 21.16 -10.88 20.74
CA LEU A 783 22.25 -11.84 20.88
C LEU A 783 23.18 -11.49 22.05
N TYR A 784 23.51 -10.22 22.26
CA TYR A 784 24.28 -9.79 23.42
C TYR A 784 23.57 -10.01 24.76
N LEU A 785 22.26 -9.76 24.83
CA LEU A 785 21.45 -10.09 26.00
C LEU A 785 21.46 -11.60 26.27
N LEU A 786 21.26 -12.42 25.23
CA LEU A 786 21.27 -13.88 25.33
C LEU A 786 22.62 -14.45 25.80
N ASP A 787 23.72 -13.77 25.45
CA ASP A 787 25.09 -14.10 25.84
C ASP A 787 25.53 -13.45 27.18
N GLY A 788 24.66 -12.66 27.82
CA GLY A 788 24.98 -11.93 29.06
C GLY A 788 25.98 -10.78 28.89
N LYS A 789 26.21 -10.32 27.66
CA LYS A 789 27.15 -9.23 27.31
C LYS A 789 26.49 -7.86 27.43
N LEU A 790 26.02 -7.51 28.63
CA LEU A 790 25.19 -6.31 28.87
C LEU A 790 25.84 -5.00 28.44
N ALA A 791 27.17 -4.85 28.57
CA ALA A 791 27.85 -3.62 28.15
C ALA A 791 27.78 -3.40 26.63
N LYS A 792 27.92 -4.48 25.85
CA LYS A 792 27.75 -4.41 24.39
C LYS A 792 26.29 -4.18 24.00
N ALA A 793 25.36 -4.82 24.72
CA ALA A 793 23.93 -4.57 24.54
C ALA A 793 23.61 -3.08 24.75
N LEU A 794 24.03 -2.48 25.86
CA LEU A 794 23.83 -1.05 26.16
C LEU A 794 24.39 -0.13 25.06
N GLN A 795 25.64 -0.38 24.62
CA GLN A 795 26.29 0.43 23.58
C GLN A 795 25.54 0.34 22.24
N THR A 796 25.24 -0.87 21.77
CA THR A 796 24.52 -1.07 20.50
C THR A 796 23.08 -0.57 20.59
N GLN A 797 22.45 -0.66 21.77
CA GLN A 797 21.12 -0.12 22.00
C GLN A 797 21.10 1.41 21.88
N PHE A 798 22.13 2.10 22.39
CA PHE A 798 22.26 3.54 22.23
C PHE A 798 22.45 3.93 20.76
N GLU A 799 23.35 3.26 20.04
CA GLU A 799 23.56 3.45 18.60
C GLU A 799 22.25 3.31 17.83
N LEU A 800 21.53 2.21 18.07
CA LEU A 800 20.23 1.93 17.47
C LEU A 800 19.19 3.02 17.79
N ALA A 801 19.12 3.46 19.05
CA ALA A 801 18.20 4.50 19.48
C ALA A 801 18.52 5.87 18.86
N GLN A 802 19.79 6.25 18.76
CA GLN A 802 20.20 7.49 18.09
C GLN A 802 19.88 7.46 16.59
N HIS A 803 20.12 6.31 15.96
CA HIS A 803 19.98 6.15 14.51
C HIS A 803 18.52 6.15 14.05
N TYR A 804 17.65 5.45 14.78
CA TYR A 804 16.24 5.27 14.40
C TYR A 804 15.24 6.09 15.21
N ARG A 805 15.67 6.70 16.32
CA ARG A 805 14.82 7.48 17.24
C ARG A 805 13.55 6.74 17.69
N SER A 806 13.62 5.42 17.82
CA SER A 806 12.46 4.60 18.18
C SER A 806 12.21 4.62 19.70
N PRO A 807 10.96 4.84 20.16
CA PRO A 807 10.63 4.89 21.59
C PRO A 807 10.94 3.58 22.34
N HIS A 808 10.71 2.44 21.69
CA HIS A 808 11.06 1.13 22.25
C HIS A 808 12.57 0.99 22.49
N GLN A 809 13.38 1.56 21.59
CA GLN A 809 14.83 1.41 21.69
C GLN A 809 15.40 2.31 22.79
N TYR A 810 14.90 3.53 22.91
CA TYR A 810 15.22 4.39 24.04
C TYR A 810 14.74 3.82 25.37
N ARG A 811 13.55 3.21 25.43
CA ARG A 811 13.09 2.50 26.63
C ARG A 811 14.12 1.49 27.12
N ASP A 812 14.56 0.59 26.24
CA ASP A 812 15.49 -0.49 26.63
C ASP A 812 16.86 0.07 27.03
N TYR A 813 17.33 1.12 26.34
CA TYR A 813 18.55 1.84 26.70
C TYR A 813 18.47 2.44 28.12
N LEU A 814 17.42 3.22 28.40
CA LEU A 814 17.21 3.87 29.69
C LEU A 814 17.02 2.84 30.81
N ALA A 815 16.30 1.75 30.55
CA ALA A 815 16.13 0.66 31.52
C ALA A 815 17.47 -0.01 31.88
N LEU A 816 18.34 -0.26 30.90
CA LEU A 816 19.70 -0.77 31.13
C LEU A 816 20.56 0.21 31.94
N LEU A 817 20.44 1.53 31.72
CA LEU A 817 21.13 2.54 32.53
C LEU A 817 20.65 2.52 34.00
N PHE A 818 19.33 2.52 34.24
CA PHE A 818 18.78 2.42 35.60
C PHE A 818 19.24 1.15 36.31
N ALA A 819 19.14 0.00 35.64
CA ALA A 819 19.59 -1.27 36.17
C ALA A 819 21.11 -1.29 36.40
N GLY A 820 21.91 -0.65 35.53
CA GLY A 820 23.36 -0.48 35.65
C GLY A 820 23.82 0.46 36.78
N GLY A 821 22.91 1.24 37.36
CA GLY A 821 23.22 2.22 38.40
C GLY A 821 23.62 3.61 37.89
N HIS A 822 23.25 3.95 36.66
CA HIS A 822 23.42 5.26 35.99
C HIS A 822 22.09 6.02 35.98
N ALA A 823 21.46 6.13 37.16
CA ALA A 823 20.16 6.76 37.31
C ALA A 823 20.14 8.26 36.92
N PRO A 824 21.18 9.08 37.23
CA PRO A 824 21.22 10.48 36.79
C PRO A 824 21.12 10.65 35.27
N GLU A 825 21.89 9.86 34.51
CA GLU A 825 21.91 9.87 33.04
C GLU A 825 20.59 9.37 32.47
N ALA A 826 20.05 8.29 33.05
CA ALA A 826 18.76 7.74 32.63
C ALA A 826 17.61 8.72 32.86
N TRP A 827 17.55 9.40 34.01
CA TRP A 827 16.54 10.42 34.28
C TRP A 827 16.70 11.65 33.39
N ALA A 828 17.93 12.08 33.12
CA ALA A 828 18.17 13.18 32.17
C ALA A 828 17.65 12.82 30.77
N GLY A 829 17.97 11.62 30.28
CA GLY A 829 17.48 11.11 28.99
C GLY A 829 15.96 10.98 28.95
N PHE A 830 15.35 10.39 29.99
CA PHE A 830 13.89 10.29 30.11
C PHE A 830 13.23 11.67 30.04
N ASN A 831 13.68 12.63 30.84
CA ASN A 831 13.10 13.98 30.88
C ASN A 831 13.25 14.72 29.54
N ALA A 832 14.35 14.51 28.82
CA ALA A 832 14.52 15.11 27.50
C ALA A 832 13.58 14.49 26.45
N LEU A 833 13.40 13.17 26.48
CA LEU A 833 12.62 12.43 25.49
C LEU A 833 11.12 12.55 25.72
N VAL A 834 10.65 12.31 26.94
CA VAL A 834 9.21 12.32 27.27
C VAL A 834 8.57 13.68 27.00
N LEU A 835 9.35 14.77 27.09
CA LEU A 835 8.87 16.10 26.79
C LEU A 835 8.69 16.36 25.29
N ARG A 836 9.51 15.70 24.47
CA ARG A 836 9.47 15.82 23.00
C ARG A 836 8.50 14.84 22.36
N GLU A 837 8.37 13.66 22.95
CA GLU A 837 7.68 12.50 22.38
C GLU A 837 6.75 11.87 23.43
N PRO A 838 5.42 11.97 23.29
CA PRO A 838 4.45 11.60 24.31
C PRO A 838 4.15 10.08 24.35
N TYR A 839 5.17 9.24 24.17
CA TYR A 839 5.00 7.80 23.99
C TYR A 839 5.00 7.00 25.32
N PRO A 840 4.12 6.00 25.48
CA PRO A 840 4.03 5.20 26.72
C PRO A 840 5.29 4.37 27.02
N GLN A 841 6.08 4.03 26.01
CA GLN A 841 7.26 3.18 26.11
C GLN A 841 8.31 3.76 27.09
N PHE A 842 8.51 5.07 27.13
CA PHE A 842 9.49 5.68 28.04
C PHE A 842 9.13 5.47 29.52
N TRP A 843 7.84 5.41 29.83
CA TRP A 843 7.35 5.20 31.19
C TRP A 843 7.68 3.81 31.72
N GLU A 844 7.93 2.82 30.85
CA GLU A 844 8.44 1.50 31.26
C GLU A 844 9.84 1.59 31.85
N ALA A 845 10.72 2.41 31.26
CA ALA A 845 12.06 2.62 31.79
C ALA A 845 12.02 3.34 33.15
N ALA A 846 11.13 4.33 33.29
CA ALA A 846 10.92 5.04 34.57
C ALA A 846 10.48 4.08 35.69
N ALA A 847 9.72 3.02 35.39
CA ALA A 847 9.35 2.01 36.39
C ALA A 847 10.59 1.30 36.96
N VAL A 848 11.58 0.98 36.12
CA VAL A 848 12.85 0.37 36.55
C VAL A 848 13.61 1.33 37.49
N GLY A 849 13.70 2.61 37.14
CA GLY A 849 14.32 3.63 37.97
C GLY A 849 13.67 3.76 39.35
N HIS A 850 12.36 3.95 39.39
CA HIS A 850 11.62 4.09 40.64
C HIS A 850 11.63 2.82 41.52
N HIS A 851 11.61 1.62 40.93
CA HIS A 851 11.80 0.38 41.69
C HIS A 851 13.19 0.32 42.35
N ARG A 852 14.25 0.66 41.58
CA ARG A 852 15.63 0.70 42.09
C ARG A 852 15.82 1.70 43.23
N GLU A 853 15.14 2.84 43.17
CA GLU A 853 15.20 3.90 44.17
C GLU A 853 14.37 3.60 45.42
N GLY A 854 13.40 2.68 45.34
CA GLY A 854 12.46 2.42 46.44
C GLY A 854 11.61 3.64 46.79
N ILE A 855 11.18 4.40 45.76
CA ILE A 855 10.40 5.63 45.95
C ILE A 855 9.12 5.38 46.75
N SER A 856 8.78 6.31 47.65
CA SER A 856 7.58 6.22 48.48
C SER A 856 6.31 6.46 47.66
N PRO A 857 5.15 5.95 48.09
CA PRO A 857 3.88 6.18 47.39
C PRO A 857 3.55 7.66 47.18
N ALA A 858 3.71 8.48 48.20
CA ALA A 858 3.44 9.91 48.12
C ALA A 858 4.36 10.61 47.11
N ALA A 859 5.66 10.26 47.10
CA ALA A 859 6.62 10.86 46.17
C ALA A 859 6.36 10.44 44.72
N LEU A 860 6.00 9.18 44.48
CA LEU A 860 5.65 8.71 43.14
C LEU A 860 4.38 9.36 42.60
N THR A 861 3.34 9.45 43.43
CA THR A 861 2.10 10.14 43.06
C THR A 861 2.37 11.59 42.72
N ALA A 862 3.15 12.29 43.55
CA ALA A 862 3.54 13.67 43.27
C ALA A 862 4.33 13.81 41.96
N TRP A 863 5.23 12.88 41.66
CA TRP A 863 5.98 12.86 40.40
C TRP A 863 5.06 12.67 39.18
N ALA A 864 4.12 11.72 39.25
CA ALA A 864 3.19 11.47 38.15
C ALA A 864 2.17 12.61 37.95
N GLN A 865 1.88 13.37 39.01
CA GLN A 865 1.00 14.54 38.99
C GLN A 865 1.72 15.84 38.58
N ASP A 866 3.03 15.80 38.30
CA ASP A 866 3.75 16.99 37.86
C ASP A 866 3.06 17.58 36.62
N ALA A 867 2.82 18.90 36.65
CA ALA A 867 2.10 19.61 35.61
C ALA A 867 2.74 19.45 34.23
N LYS A 868 4.06 19.21 34.16
CA LYS A 868 4.74 18.92 32.89
C LYS A 868 4.27 17.62 32.26
N TYR A 869 3.74 16.67 33.04
CA TYR A 869 3.24 15.39 32.55
C TYR A 869 1.72 15.30 32.39
N ALA A 870 0.97 16.22 33.00
CA ALA A 870 -0.51 16.22 33.04
C ALA A 870 -1.16 16.17 31.64
N ASN A 871 -0.38 16.48 30.61
CA ASN A 871 -0.84 16.53 29.23
C ASN A 871 -0.48 15.32 28.35
N TYR A 872 0.04 14.22 28.89
CA TYR A 872 0.47 13.09 28.07
C TYR A 872 -0.57 11.97 27.88
N GLY A 873 -0.74 11.57 26.61
CA GLY A 873 -1.62 10.51 26.14
C GLY A 873 -2.85 11.00 25.39
N ASP A 874 -3.29 10.20 24.41
CA ASP A 874 -4.38 10.56 23.48
C ASP A 874 -5.72 9.90 23.82
N HIS A 875 -5.67 8.67 24.33
CA HIS A 875 -6.84 7.87 24.71
C HIS A 875 -6.82 7.43 26.18
N ARG A 876 -5.72 7.67 26.90
CA ARG A 876 -5.56 7.38 28.33
C ARG A 876 -4.48 8.31 28.88
N GLY A 877 -4.59 8.73 30.13
CA GLY A 877 -3.52 9.47 30.77
C GLY A 877 -2.32 8.56 31.02
N TRP A 878 -1.21 8.76 30.31
CA TRP A 878 0.01 7.95 30.51
C TRP A 878 0.51 7.97 31.96
N PRO A 879 0.48 9.10 32.70
CA PRO A 879 0.81 9.10 34.12
C PRO A 879 -0.09 8.19 34.96
N ALA A 880 -1.39 8.11 34.66
CA ALA A 880 -2.32 7.22 35.34
C ALA A 880 -2.06 5.75 35.01
N ALA A 881 -1.87 5.43 33.73
CA ALA A 881 -1.50 4.08 33.29
C ALA A 881 -0.20 3.61 33.96
N TYR A 882 0.80 4.50 34.02
CA TYR A 882 2.07 4.28 34.68
C TYR A 882 1.91 3.99 36.19
N LEU A 883 1.18 4.84 36.92
CA LEU A 883 0.96 4.65 38.36
C LEU A 883 0.31 3.30 38.65
N LEU A 884 -0.69 2.92 37.87
CA LEU A 884 -1.32 1.62 38.01
C LEU A 884 -0.33 0.49 37.72
N ARG A 885 0.44 0.57 36.63
CA ARG A 885 1.46 -0.41 36.25
C ARG A 885 2.48 -0.63 37.36
N TYR A 886 2.99 0.46 37.95
CA TYR A 886 3.95 0.41 39.04
C TYR A 886 3.36 -0.29 40.28
N TRP A 887 2.12 0.04 40.65
CA TRP A 887 1.48 -0.51 41.86
C TRP A 887 0.94 -1.92 41.74
N ILE A 888 0.70 -2.41 40.53
CA ILE A 888 0.28 -3.81 40.34
C ILE A 888 1.50 -4.73 40.16
N THR A 889 2.66 -4.21 39.75
CA THR A 889 3.87 -5.01 39.54
C THR A 889 4.56 -5.25 40.88
N ASP A 890 4.29 -6.42 41.47
CA ASP A 890 4.90 -6.89 42.73
C ASP A 890 4.72 -5.94 43.92
N ARG A 891 3.58 -5.25 43.97
CA ARG A 891 3.18 -4.38 45.09
C ARG A 891 1.71 -4.62 45.42
N THR A 892 1.27 -4.12 46.57
CA THR A 892 -0.15 -3.98 46.88
C THR A 892 -0.53 -2.52 46.69
N PRO A 893 -1.48 -2.18 45.80
CA PRO A 893 -1.90 -0.79 45.60
C PRO A 893 -2.33 -0.13 46.91
N PRO A 894 -1.98 1.14 47.16
CA PRO A 894 -2.50 1.85 48.32
C PRO A 894 -4.00 2.17 48.14
N ALA A 895 -4.74 2.34 49.23
CA ALA A 895 -6.21 2.44 49.21
C ALA A 895 -6.71 3.66 48.42
N GLU A 896 -5.95 4.75 48.45
CA GLU A 896 -6.21 6.00 47.76
C GLU A 896 -5.92 5.95 46.25
N LEU A 897 -5.20 4.93 45.75
CA LEU A 897 -4.76 4.90 44.34
C LEU A 897 -5.93 4.97 43.36
N ALA A 898 -7.04 4.29 43.65
CA ALA A 898 -8.20 4.30 42.77
C ALA A 898 -8.80 5.72 42.62
N ALA A 899 -8.80 6.53 43.69
CA ALA A 899 -9.23 7.93 43.62
C ALA A 899 -8.24 8.77 42.80
N THR A 900 -6.94 8.62 43.06
CA THR A 900 -5.87 9.31 42.31
C THR A 900 -5.92 9.01 40.81
N LEU A 901 -6.10 7.74 40.43
CA LEU A 901 -6.19 7.35 39.02
C LEU A 901 -7.43 7.94 38.35
N ASN A 902 -8.56 8.02 39.07
CA ASN A 902 -9.77 8.62 38.54
C ASN A 902 -9.61 10.13 38.28
N GLU A 903 -8.79 10.80 39.06
CA GLU A 903 -8.46 12.22 38.89
C GLU A 903 -7.44 12.46 37.77
N LEU A 904 -6.41 11.61 37.68
CA LEU A 904 -5.28 11.77 36.76
C LEU A 904 -5.56 11.26 35.34
N ASP A 905 -6.41 10.24 35.20
CA ASP A 905 -6.78 9.69 33.90
C ASP A 905 -7.75 10.61 33.14
N MET A 906 -7.91 10.33 31.84
CA MET A 906 -8.83 11.06 31.00
C MET A 906 -10.28 10.91 31.47
N PRO A 907 -11.04 12.01 31.57
CA PRO A 907 -12.41 11.95 32.06
C PRO A 907 -13.26 11.13 31.09
N THR A 908 -13.91 10.10 31.62
CA THR A 908 -14.82 9.22 30.86
C THR A 908 -16.25 9.55 31.24
N TRP A 909 -17.16 9.58 30.27
CA TRP A 909 -18.53 10.08 30.45
C TRP A 909 -19.54 9.07 29.96
N GLN A 910 -20.60 8.85 30.74
CA GLN A 910 -21.78 8.12 30.28
C GLN A 910 -22.83 9.11 29.79
N LEU A 911 -23.27 8.92 28.55
CA LEU A 911 -24.30 9.71 27.90
C LEU A 911 -25.68 9.18 28.30
N GLU A 912 -26.62 10.09 28.52
CA GLU A 912 -28.03 9.77 28.79
C GLU A 912 -28.81 9.61 27.47
N ASN A 913 -28.28 8.80 26.55
CA ASN A 913 -28.96 8.37 25.31
C ASN A 913 -29.59 6.98 25.48
N GLU A 914 -30.29 6.51 24.45
CA GLU A 914 -30.98 5.21 24.45
C GLU A 914 -30.06 4.03 24.79
N TRP A 915 -28.81 4.08 24.30
CA TRP A 915 -27.82 3.02 24.45
C TRP A 915 -26.92 3.18 25.69
N ARG A 916 -27.03 4.32 26.39
CA ARG A 916 -26.16 4.73 27.50
C ARG A 916 -24.67 4.63 27.18
N HIS A 917 -24.30 5.06 25.97
CA HIS A 917 -22.92 5.04 25.50
C HIS A 917 -21.99 5.71 26.51
N VAL A 918 -20.88 5.05 26.82
CA VAL A 918 -19.75 5.58 27.56
C VAL A 918 -18.70 5.98 26.56
N ALA A 919 -18.28 7.24 26.62
CA ALA A 919 -17.35 7.80 25.66
C ALA A 919 -16.19 8.49 26.37
N ARG A 920 -15.02 8.42 25.72
CA ARG A 920 -13.80 9.10 26.15
C ARG A 920 -13.42 10.12 25.07
N PRO A 921 -13.23 11.40 25.44
CA PRO A 921 -12.76 12.40 24.50
C PRO A 921 -11.36 12.08 24.02
N ARG A 922 -11.03 12.44 22.78
CA ARG A 922 -9.65 12.46 22.28
C ARG A 922 -9.07 13.84 22.49
N LYS A 923 -7.77 13.91 22.79
CA LYS A 923 -7.16 15.17 23.22
C LYS A 923 -7.03 16.21 22.11
N HIS A 924 -6.83 15.76 20.87
CA HIS A 924 -6.52 16.61 19.72
C HIS A 924 -7.59 16.58 18.63
N GLU A 925 -8.72 15.92 18.88
CA GLU A 925 -9.78 15.70 17.90
C GLU A 925 -11.14 16.02 18.53
N ASP A 926 -12.07 16.53 17.72
CA ASP A 926 -13.49 16.70 18.11
C ASP A 926 -14.23 15.35 18.21
N LEU A 927 -13.50 14.23 18.26
CA LEU A 927 -13.99 12.87 18.27
C LEU A 927 -13.94 12.27 19.68
N GLN A 928 -14.91 11.41 19.97
CA GLN A 928 -14.99 10.69 21.24
C GLN A 928 -15.13 9.21 20.96
N THR A 929 -14.20 8.41 21.47
CA THR A 929 -14.22 6.95 21.31
C THR A 929 -15.25 6.35 22.26
N VAL A 930 -16.13 5.49 21.73
CA VAL A 930 -17.10 4.71 22.49
C VAL A 930 -16.37 3.54 23.15
N VAL A 931 -16.46 3.46 24.47
CA VAL A 931 -15.77 2.47 25.31
C VAL A 931 -16.73 1.45 25.96
N GLY A 932 -18.02 1.56 25.66
CA GLY A 932 -19.07 0.60 26.03
C GLY A 932 -20.35 1.26 26.56
N PRO A 933 -21.47 0.55 26.69
CA PRO A 933 -21.87 -0.55 25.81
C PRO A 933 -21.88 -0.08 24.34
N LEU A 934 -21.49 -0.93 23.40
CA LEU A 934 -21.37 -0.52 21.98
C LEU A 934 -22.73 -0.29 21.28
N GLY A 935 -23.83 -0.86 21.76
CA GLY A 935 -25.16 -0.66 21.16
C GLY A 935 -25.18 -0.98 19.66
N GLU A 936 -25.56 -0.01 18.83
CA GLU A 936 -25.56 -0.11 17.37
C GLU A 936 -24.15 -0.18 16.74
N PHE A 937 -23.10 0.20 17.49
CA PHE A 937 -21.70 0.15 17.07
C PHE A 937 -21.01 -1.19 17.38
N ALA A 938 -21.77 -2.25 17.68
CA ALA A 938 -21.28 -3.53 18.21
C ALA A 938 -20.18 -4.24 17.40
N THR A 939 -19.90 -3.80 16.17
CA THR A 939 -18.98 -4.48 15.25
C THR A 939 -17.63 -3.78 15.05
N SER A 940 -17.42 -2.56 15.55
CA SER A 940 -16.17 -1.81 15.29
C SER A 940 -15.37 -1.49 16.54
N GLU A 941 -14.17 -2.07 16.61
CA GLU A 941 -13.11 -1.57 17.48
C GLU A 941 -12.76 -0.14 17.08
N GLY A 942 -12.63 0.76 18.06
CA GLY A 942 -12.39 2.18 17.79
C GLY A 942 -13.61 2.99 17.36
N ALA A 943 -14.84 2.48 17.56
CA ALA A 943 -16.07 3.22 17.30
C ALA A 943 -16.03 4.64 17.91
N VAL A 944 -16.46 5.64 17.14
CA VAL A 944 -16.54 7.05 17.58
C VAL A 944 -17.99 7.51 17.61
N LEU A 945 -18.30 8.44 18.52
CA LEU A 945 -19.62 9.09 18.53
C LEU A 945 -19.80 9.97 17.28
N PRO A 946 -21.04 10.09 16.76
CA PRO A 946 -21.36 11.09 15.76
C PRO A 946 -21.00 12.51 16.23
N LEU A 947 -20.57 13.35 15.30
CA LEU A 947 -20.19 14.73 15.59
C LEU A 947 -21.31 15.46 16.35
N HIS A 948 -20.90 16.26 17.34
CA HIS A 948 -21.77 17.02 18.23
C HIS A 948 -22.67 16.19 19.17
N MET A 949 -22.80 14.88 19.00
CA MET A 949 -23.61 14.04 19.90
C MET A 949 -23.09 14.12 21.33
N PHE A 950 -21.77 14.08 21.52
CA PHE A 950 -21.16 14.16 22.84
C PHE A 950 -21.51 15.45 23.58
N ASP A 951 -21.51 16.59 22.90
CA ASP A 951 -21.82 17.89 23.53
C ASP A 951 -23.32 18.12 23.70
N ALA A 952 -24.13 17.64 22.77
CA ALA A 952 -25.59 17.82 22.79
C ALA A 952 -26.32 16.90 23.79
N THR A 953 -25.70 15.79 24.18
CA THR A 953 -26.34 14.80 25.06
C THR A 953 -26.00 15.07 26.54
N PRO A 954 -26.99 15.09 27.44
CA PRO A 954 -26.73 15.09 28.88
C PRO A 954 -25.81 13.93 29.25
N LYS A 955 -24.83 14.18 30.09
CA LYS A 955 -23.80 13.20 30.42
C LYS A 955 -23.29 13.41 31.84
N HIS A 956 -22.88 12.33 32.48
CA HIS A 956 -22.24 12.38 33.79
C HIS A 956 -20.92 11.61 33.77
N ARG A 957 -19.98 12.05 34.61
CA ARG A 957 -18.66 11.42 34.68
C ARG A 957 -18.79 10.06 35.34
N VAL A 958 -18.21 9.05 34.72
CA VAL A 958 -18.04 7.71 35.31
C VAL A 958 -16.60 7.52 35.77
N LYS A 959 -16.41 6.54 36.65
CA LYS A 959 -15.09 6.18 37.15
C LYS A 959 -14.24 5.58 36.03
N SER A 960 -12.95 5.93 35.93
CA SER A 960 -12.07 5.37 34.90
C SER A 960 -11.87 3.85 35.03
N ASP A 961 -11.58 3.18 33.91
CA ASP A 961 -11.28 1.76 33.84
C ASP A 961 -10.06 1.39 34.71
N LEU A 962 -9.04 2.26 34.73
CA LEU A 962 -7.87 2.11 35.59
C LEU A 962 -8.23 2.15 37.08
N ALA A 963 -9.13 3.06 37.47
CA ALA A 963 -9.57 3.19 38.85
C ALA A 963 -10.46 2.01 39.29
N TYR A 964 -11.31 1.48 38.41
CA TYR A 964 -12.07 0.25 38.67
C TYR A 964 -11.13 -0.91 38.91
N PHE A 965 -10.18 -1.13 38.00
CA PHE A 965 -9.20 -2.20 38.12
C PHE A 965 -8.40 -2.09 39.43
N SER A 966 -7.88 -0.91 39.75
CA SER A 966 -7.10 -0.65 40.97
C SER A 966 -7.85 -1.07 42.24
N ALA A 967 -9.11 -0.64 42.37
CA ALA A 967 -9.94 -0.97 43.53
C ALA A 967 -10.23 -2.47 43.61
N ALA A 968 -10.56 -3.11 42.47
CA ALA A 968 -10.84 -4.54 42.43
C ALA A 968 -9.59 -5.38 42.76
N PHE A 969 -8.44 -5.02 42.20
CA PHE A 969 -7.17 -5.70 42.46
C PHE A 969 -6.70 -5.54 43.90
N ARG A 970 -6.91 -4.37 44.50
CA ARG A 970 -6.64 -4.15 45.93
C ARG A 970 -7.52 -5.05 46.80
N ALA A 971 -8.84 -5.05 46.59
CA ALA A 971 -9.76 -5.91 47.33
C ALA A 971 -9.37 -7.40 47.19
N TYR A 972 -9.01 -7.82 45.97
CA TYR A 972 -8.52 -9.18 45.72
C TYR A 972 -7.24 -9.48 46.52
N SER A 973 -6.29 -8.54 46.55
CA SER A 973 -5.02 -8.68 47.28
C SER A 973 -5.20 -8.71 48.79
N ASP A 974 -6.24 -8.05 49.31
CA ASP A 974 -6.64 -8.08 50.73
C ASP A 974 -7.44 -9.35 51.10
N GLY A 975 -7.75 -10.21 50.12
CA GLY A 975 -8.55 -11.42 50.30
C GLY A 975 -10.08 -11.19 50.29
N ASP A 976 -10.54 -9.97 50.03
CA ASP A 976 -11.96 -9.65 49.85
C ASP A 976 -12.40 -9.90 48.39
N TYR A 977 -12.52 -11.20 48.05
CA TYR A 977 -12.87 -11.63 46.70
C TYR A 977 -14.29 -11.23 46.29
N SER A 978 -15.21 -11.07 47.24
CA SER A 978 -16.58 -10.64 46.96
C SER A 978 -16.63 -9.16 46.57
N ALA A 979 -15.90 -8.29 47.27
CA ALA A 979 -15.77 -6.89 46.90
C ALA A 979 -15.02 -6.71 45.57
N ALA A 980 -13.98 -7.52 45.34
CA ALA A 980 -13.26 -7.53 44.06
C ALA A 980 -14.20 -7.90 42.90
N LEU A 981 -14.95 -8.99 43.04
CA LEU A 981 -15.93 -9.45 42.06
C LEU A 981 -16.96 -8.35 41.76
N LYS A 982 -17.58 -7.79 42.79
CA LYS A 982 -18.57 -6.72 42.64
C LYS A 982 -18.01 -5.51 41.89
N THR A 983 -16.77 -5.11 42.21
CA THR A 983 -16.12 -3.97 41.54
C THR A 983 -15.87 -4.23 40.05
N PHE A 984 -15.51 -5.47 39.67
CA PHE A 984 -15.39 -5.85 38.26
C PHE A 984 -16.74 -5.94 37.55
N GLU A 985 -17.80 -6.39 38.22
CA GLU A 985 -19.16 -6.38 37.67
C GLU A 985 -19.67 -4.96 37.42
N GLU A 986 -19.37 -4.03 38.33
CA GLU A 986 -19.64 -2.59 38.13
C GLU A 986 -18.85 -2.04 36.94
N ALA A 987 -17.58 -2.42 36.78
CA ALA A 987 -16.78 -2.02 35.62
C ALA A 987 -17.37 -2.58 34.32
N ALA A 988 -17.75 -3.86 34.28
CA ALA A 988 -18.34 -4.52 33.11
C ALA A 988 -19.74 -4.00 32.74
N ALA A 989 -20.43 -3.31 33.65
CA ALA A 989 -21.68 -2.63 33.37
C ALA A 989 -21.48 -1.27 32.66
N VAL A 990 -20.27 -0.72 32.73
CA VAL A 990 -19.89 0.60 32.16
C VAL A 990 -19.05 0.40 30.89
N TYR A 991 -18.05 -0.47 30.95
CA TYR A 991 -17.09 -0.74 29.88
C TYR A 991 -17.40 -2.04 29.15
N ASP A 992 -17.26 -2.03 27.83
CA ASP A 992 -17.36 -3.25 27.05
C ASP A 992 -16.04 -4.03 27.12
N LEU A 993 -15.98 -5.00 28.04
CA LEU A 993 -14.79 -5.83 28.24
C LEU A 993 -14.52 -6.80 27.08
N THR A 994 -15.35 -6.79 26.03
CA THR A 994 -15.03 -7.48 24.77
C THR A 994 -14.08 -6.68 23.89
N LEU A 995 -13.87 -5.37 24.10
CA LEU A 995 -12.90 -4.54 23.36
C LEU A 995 -11.46 -4.79 23.82
N ALA A 996 -10.48 -4.81 22.92
CA ALA A 996 -9.10 -5.18 23.27
C ALA A 996 -8.48 -4.29 24.36
N ASP A 997 -8.81 -3.00 24.35
CA ASP A 997 -8.32 -2.00 25.32
C ASP A 997 -8.71 -2.28 26.77
N PHE A 998 -9.78 -3.07 27.02
CA PHE A 998 -10.29 -3.39 28.36
C PHE A 998 -10.15 -4.87 28.71
N ARG A 999 -9.79 -5.74 27.75
CA ARG A 999 -9.62 -7.18 27.98
C ARG A 999 -8.58 -7.51 29.05
N TYR A 1000 -7.63 -6.61 29.32
CA TYR A 1000 -6.64 -6.78 30.40
C TYR A 1000 -7.28 -7.03 31.78
N MET A 1001 -8.56 -6.68 31.99
CA MET A 1001 -9.28 -6.96 33.22
C MET A 1001 -9.75 -8.41 33.35
N LEU A 1002 -9.98 -9.11 32.23
CA LEU A 1002 -10.63 -10.42 32.19
C LEU A 1002 -9.93 -11.48 33.06
N PRO A 1003 -8.58 -11.61 33.05
CA PRO A 1003 -7.90 -12.60 33.89
C PRO A 1003 -8.13 -12.35 35.38
N TYR A 1004 -8.08 -11.09 35.83
CA TYR A 1004 -8.26 -10.75 37.24
C TYR A 1004 -9.73 -10.80 37.68
N PHE A 1005 -10.65 -10.46 36.78
CA PHE A 1005 -12.08 -10.69 36.99
C PHE A 1005 -12.37 -12.20 37.16
N ALA A 1006 -11.82 -13.05 36.28
CA ALA A 1006 -11.95 -14.50 36.41
C ALA A 1006 -11.38 -15.04 37.73
N LEU A 1007 -10.24 -14.51 38.22
CA LEU A 1007 -9.68 -14.87 39.52
C LEU A 1007 -10.61 -14.51 40.68
N ALA A 1008 -11.13 -13.28 40.71
CA ALA A 1008 -12.06 -12.84 41.73
C ALA A 1008 -13.36 -13.67 41.71
N ALA A 1009 -13.91 -13.89 40.52
CA ALA A 1009 -15.09 -14.72 40.27
C ALA A 1009 -14.91 -16.17 40.74
N SER A 1010 -13.78 -16.79 40.40
CA SER A 1010 -13.44 -18.15 40.84
C SER A 1010 -13.35 -18.25 42.35
N ARG A 1011 -12.62 -17.33 43.00
CA ARG A 1011 -12.46 -17.33 44.47
C ARG A 1011 -13.77 -17.04 45.21
N ALA A 1012 -14.65 -16.23 44.62
CA ALA A 1012 -15.99 -15.98 45.12
C ALA A 1012 -17.01 -17.07 44.75
N SER A 1013 -16.60 -18.10 43.99
CA SER A 1013 -17.48 -19.16 43.48
C SER A 1013 -18.69 -18.65 42.67
N ASN A 1014 -18.51 -17.56 41.91
CA ASN A 1014 -19.52 -17.00 41.02
C ASN A 1014 -18.89 -16.53 39.69
N THR A 1015 -18.98 -17.38 38.66
CA THR A 1015 -18.36 -17.19 37.33
C THR A 1015 -19.33 -16.68 36.26
N SER A 1016 -20.63 -16.62 36.57
CA SER A 1016 -21.68 -16.46 35.56
C SER A 1016 -21.54 -15.19 34.71
N THR A 1017 -21.13 -14.07 35.31
CA THR A 1017 -20.95 -12.80 34.58
C THR A 1017 -19.77 -12.85 33.62
N ILE A 1018 -18.61 -13.34 34.07
CA ILE A 1018 -17.39 -13.40 33.24
C ILE A 1018 -17.55 -14.41 32.09
N GLU A 1019 -18.20 -15.55 32.32
CA GLU A 1019 -18.48 -16.53 31.26
C GLU A 1019 -19.36 -15.94 30.14
N ARG A 1020 -20.35 -15.12 30.49
CA ARG A 1020 -21.21 -14.42 29.52
C ARG A 1020 -20.43 -13.42 28.67
N ILE A 1021 -19.43 -12.75 29.26
CA ILE A 1021 -18.55 -11.82 28.53
C ILE A 1021 -17.64 -12.60 27.59
N LEU A 1022 -16.98 -13.66 28.09
CA LEU A 1022 -16.10 -14.51 27.28
C LEU A 1022 -16.85 -15.13 26.08
N ALA A 1023 -18.13 -15.51 26.25
CA ALA A 1023 -18.96 -16.06 25.19
C ALA A 1023 -19.23 -15.09 24.03
N LYS A 1024 -19.15 -13.78 24.27
CA LYS A 1024 -19.34 -12.73 23.25
C LYS A 1024 -18.08 -12.46 22.41
N ILE A 1025 -16.90 -12.93 22.85
CA ILE A 1025 -15.64 -12.67 22.15
C ILE A 1025 -15.56 -13.55 20.88
N PRO A 1026 -15.43 -12.96 19.68
CA PRO A 1026 -15.40 -13.70 18.43
C PRO A 1026 -14.14 -14.56 18.32
N PRO A 1027 -14.17 -15.69 17.60
CA PRO A 1027 -13.04 -16.64 17.51
C PRO A 1027 -11.69 -15.99 17.16
N THR A 1028 -11.68 -15.06 16.21
CA THR A 1028 -10.50 -14.31 15.75
C THR A 1028 -9.85 -13.44 16.83
N GLN A 1029 -10.56 -13.19 17.95
CA GLN A 1029 -10.12 -12.35 19.05
C GLN A 1029 -9.91 -13.14 20.36
N ARG A 1030 -10.01 -14.48 20.32
CA ARG A 1030 -9.78 -15.39 21.46
C ARG A 1030 -8.29 -15.64 21.68
N GLU A 1031 -7.62 -14.59 22.14
CA GLU A 1031 -6.16 -14.56 22.37
C GLU A 1031 -5.82 -14.54 23.87
N PHE A 1032 -4.72 -13.89 24.24
CA PHE A 1032 -4.12 -13.83 25.58
C PHE A 1032 -5.11 -13.71 26.76
N ASP A 1033 -5.82 -12.59 26.87
CA ASP A 1033 -6.65 -12.30 28.04
C ASP A 1033 -7.87 -13.23 28.14
N TYR A 1034 -8.46 -13.57 26.99
CA TYR A 1034 -9.54 -14.56 26.89
C TYR A 1034 -9.08 -15.92 27.37
N LEU A 1035 -7.92 -16.39 26.91
CA LEU A 1035 -7.36 -17.71 27.24
C LEU A 1035 -6.94 -17.79 28.70
N LEU A 1036 -6.36 -16.71 29.26
CA LEU A 1036 -6.08 -16.64 30.70
C LEU A 1036 -7.38 -16.70 31.52
N GLY A 1037 -8.40 -15.93 31.15
CA GLY A 1037 -9.71 -15.98 31.79
C GLY A 1037 -10.32 -17.39 31.74
N LYS A 1038 -10.35 -18.01 30.55
CA LYS A 1038 -10.82 -19.39 30.34
C LYS A 1038 -10.09 -20.41 31.18
N SER A 1039 -8.76 -20.30 31.27
CA SER A 1039 -7.94 -21.20 32.08
C SER A 1039 -8.31 -21.15 33.56
N ILE A 1040 -8.55 -19.95 34.11
CA ILE A 1040 -8.97 -19.77 35.50
C ILE A 1040 -10.36 -20.38 35.75
N ILE A 1041 -11.30 -20.19 34.82
CA ILE A 1041 -12.65 -20.78 34.90
C ILE A 1041 -12.57 -22.31 34.84
N ALA A 1042 -11.72 -22.87 33.97
CA ALA A 1042 -11.52 -24.32 33.90
C ALA A 1042 -11.04 -24.90 35.25
N VAL A 1043 -10.16 -24.21 35.97
CA VAL A 1043 -9.76 -24.61 37.34
C VAL A 1043 -10.94 -24.62 38.31
N THR A 1044 -11.85 -23.65 38.21
CA THR A 1044 -13.06 -23.59 39.06
C THR A 1044 -13.95 -24.81 38.85
N TYR A 1045 -13.99 -25.34 37.63
CA TYR A 1045 -14.74 -26.55 37.28
C TYR A 1045 -13.92 -27.85 37.40
N HIS A 1046 -12.73 -27.80 38.00
CA HIS A 1046 -11.83 -28.95 38.15
C HIS A 1046 -11.39 -29.58 36.80
N ASP A 1047 -11.37 -28.82 35.71
CA ASP A 1047 -10.82 -29.21 34.40
C ASP A 1047 -9.34 -28.81 34.29
N ALA A 1048 -8.46 -29.58 34.94
CA ALA A 1048 -7.02 -29.30 34.94
C ALA A 1048 -6.42 -29.34 33.51
N ALA A 1049 -6.90 -30.25 32.66
CA ALA A 1049 -6.40 -30.38 31.29
C ALA A 1049 -6.77 -29.15 30.44
N GLY A 1050 -8.02 -28.68 30.53
CA GLY A 1050 -8.47 -27.45 29.88
C GLY A 1050 -7.73 -26.22 30.40
N ALA A 1051 -7.53 -26.13 31.72
CA ALA A 1051 -6.77 -25.05 32.35
C ALA A 1051 -5.33 -24.98 31.83
N LEU A 1052 -4.62 -26.10 31.82
CA LEU A 1052 -3.25 -26.18 31.34
C LEU A 1052 -3.14 -25.84 29.85
N ARG A 1053 -4.05 -26.37 29.02
CA ARG A 1053 -4.09 -26.09 27.57
C ARG A 1053 -4.28 -24.60 27.30
N ASP A 1054 -5.31 -23.99 27.90
CA ASP A 1054 -5.65 -22.59 27.63
C ASP A 1054 -4.58 -21.64 28.21
N PHE A 1055 -4.01 -21.96 29.38
CA PHE A 1055 -2.87 -21.22 29.95
C PHE A 1055 -1.62 -21.31 29.06
N THR A 1056 -1.35 -22.49 28.49
CA THR A 1056 -0.23 -22.67 27.56
C THR A 1056 -0.44 -21.81 26.32
N LEU A 1057 -1.60 -21.91 25.68
CA LEU A 1057 -1.92 -21.12 24.48
C LEU A 1057 -1.88 -19.61 24.72
N ALA A 1058 -2.26 -19.14 25.92
CA ALA A 1058 -2.18 -17.72 26.25
C ALA A 1058 -0.75 -17.18 26.06
N ARG A 1059 0.29 -17.91 26.47
CA ARG A 1059 1.70 -17.51 26.25
C ARG A 1059 2.01 -17.24 24.78
N TYR A 1060 1.51 -18.11 23.92
CA TYR A 1060 1.79 -18.11 22.49
C TYR A 1060 0.94 -17.11 21.69
N ARG A 1061 -0.20 -16.70 22.23
CA ARG A 1061 -1.10 -15.68 21.66
C ARG A 1061 -1.03 -14.37 22.42
N ARG A 1062 0.13 -14.06 22.99
CA ARG A 1062 0.40 -12.85 23.77
C ARG A 1062 0.57 -11.64 22.84
N PRO A 1063 -0.22 -10.56 23.00
CA PRO A 1063 -0.01 -9.34 22.23
C PRO A 1063 1.21 -8.57 22.74
N PRO A 1064 1.73 -7.62 21.94
CA PRO A 1064 2.65 -6.61 22.45
C PRO A 1064 2.02 -5.81 23.60
N THR A 1065 2.85 -5.20 24.44
CA THR A 1065 2.37 -4.42 25.59
C THR A 1065 1.81 -3.07 25.15
N ASP A 1066 2.52 -2.35 24.27
CA ASP A 1066 2.17 -1.03 23.74
C ASP A 1066 1.44 -0.13 24.75
N GLU A 1067 0.18 0.21 24.48
CA GLU A 1067 -0.65 1.12 25.28
C GLU A 1067 -1.37 0.45 26.47
N ARG A 1068 -1.20 -0.86 26.65
CA ARG A 1068 -1.90 -1.62 27.71
C ARG A 1068 -1.45 -1.10 29.08
N PRO A 1069 -2.32 -1.04 30.09
CA PRO A 1069 -1.90 -0.62 31.43
C PRO A 1069 -0.82 -1.52 32.02
N PHE A 1070 -0.75 -2.79 31.61
CA PHE A 1070 0.13 -3.80 32.18
C PHE A 1070 0.99 -4.49 31.13
N LEU A 1071 2.21 -4.82 31.54
CA LEU A 1071 3.11 -5.62 30.74
C LEU A 1071 2.53 -7.02 30.58
N THR A 1072 2.30 -7.47 29.35
CA THR A 1072 1.66 -8.77 29.09
C THR A 1072 2.52 -9.93 29.59
N HIS A 1073 3.84 -9.77 29.57
CA HIS A 1073 4.77 -10.76 30.14
C HIS A 1073 4.62 -10.89 31.66
N TYR A 1074 4.35 -9.79 32.36
CA TYR A 1074 4.12 -9.78 33.80
C TYR A 1074 2.77 -10.42 34.13
N THR A 1075 1.71 -10.02 33.40
CA THR A 1075 0.37 -10.60 33.58
C THR A 1075 0.39 -12.12 33.44
N TYR A 1076 1.11 -12.67 32.45
CA TYR A 1076 1.24 -14.12 32.30
C TYR A 1076 1.93 -14.76 33.52
N GLY A 1077 3.03 -14.18 33.99
CA GLY A 1077 3.77 -14.68 35.16
C GLY A 1077 2.96 -14.60 36.46
N ASP A 1078 2.28 -13.48 36.72
CA ASP A 1078 1.48 -13.29 37.93
C ASP A 1078 0.26 -14.22 37.96
N ILE A 1079 -0.49 -14.28 36.85
CA ILE A 1079 -1.63 -15.19 36.71
C ILE A 1079 -1.15 -16.64 36.83
N GLY A 1080 -0.02 -17.01 36.23
CA GLY A 1080 0.57 -18.36 36.34
C GLY A 1080 0.85 -18.79 37.78
N VAL A 1081 1.45 -17.90 38.59
CA VAL A 1081 1.68 -18.17 40.02
C VAL A 1081 0.35 -18.41 40.75
N ARG A 1082 -0.64 -17.52 40.54
CA ARG A 1082 -1.94 -17.61 41.22
C ARG A 1082 -2.75 -18.82 40.78
N LEU A 1083 -2.64 -19.18 39.50
CA LEU A 1083 -3.33 -20.32 38.92
C LEU A 1083 -2.72 -21.65 39.40
N ALA A 1084 -1.38 -21.73 39.51
CA ALA A 1084 -0.71 -22.88 40.12
C ALA A 1084 -1.12 -23.06 41.59
N GLU A 1085 -1.22 -21.97 42.35
CA GLU A 1085 -1.73 -22.00 43.74
C GLU A 1085 -3.20 -22.40 43.83
N LEU A 1086 -4.03 -21.93 42.90
CA LEU A 1086 -5.46 -22.21 42.88
C LEU A 1086 -5.77 -23.67 42.48
N SER A 1087 -5.03 -24.20 41.50
CA SER A 1087 -5.24 -25.55 40.95
C SER A 1087 -4.48 -26.64 41.72
N GLY A 1088 -3.34 -26.30 42.32
CA GLY A 1088 -2.38 -27.29 42.82
C GLY A 1088 -1.64 -28.04 41.70
N ASP A 1089 -1.75 -27.62 40.44
CA ASP A 1089 -1.12 -28.29 39.30
C ASP A 1089 0.34 -27.85 39.13
N ALA A 1090 1.26 -28.79 39.35
CA ALA A 1090 2.70 -28.57 39.20
C ALA A 1090 3.11 -28.22 37.75
N ALA A 1091 2.35 -28.64 36.74
CA ALA A 1091 2.65 -28.34 35.34
C ALA A 1091 2.49 -26.84 35.04
N ILE A 1092 1.46 -26.19 35.60
CA ILE A 1092 1.26 -24.75 35.49
C ILE A 1092 2.41 -24.00 36.18
N GLY A 1093 2.83 -24.47 37.36
CA GLY A 1093 4.01 -23.94 38.06
C GLY A 1093 5.29 -24.06 37.24
N ALA A 1094 5.52 -25.21 36.59
CA ALA A 1094 6.70 -25.47 35.77
C ALA A 1094 6.76 -24.54 34.53
N ILE A 1095 5.65 -24.38 33.81
CA ILE A 1095 5.57 -23.47 32.65
C ILE A 1095 5.78 -22.01 33.08
N THR A 1096 5.22 -21.63 34.24
CA THR A 1096 5.40 -20.27 34.80
C THR A 1096 6.86 -20.01 35.17
N LEU A 1097 7.54 -20.99 35.77
CA LEU A 1097 8.97 -20.92 36.10
C LEU A 1097 9.85 -20.86 34.84
N GLU A 1098 9.52 -21.63 33.79
CA GLU A 1098 10.21 -21.53 32.50
C GLU A 1098 10.06 -20.14 31.89
N TRP A 1099 8.85 -19.58 31.93
CA TRP A 1099 8.58 -18.23 31.44
C TRP A 1099 9.36 -17.17 32.22
N SER A 1100 9.38 -17.24 33.56
CA SER A 1100 10.14 -16.28 34.36
C SER A 1100 11.64 -16.34 34.06
N ARG A 1101 12.21 -17.54 33.85
CA ARG A 1101 13.60 -17.71 33.40
C ARG A 1101 13.84 -17.10 32.01
N ALA A 1102 12.90 -17.25 31.09
CA ALA A 1102 12.99 -16.61 29.78
C ALA A 1102 12.99 -15.07 29.93
N CYS A 1103 12.06 -14.51 30.71
CA CYS A 1103 11.99 -13.06 30.95
C CYS A 1103 13.25 -12.48 31.60
N MET A 1104 13.93 -13.23 32.47
CA MET A 1104 15.24 -12.83 33.02
C MET A 1104 16.33 -12.66 31.94
N ARG A 1105 16.17 -13.25 30.75
CA ARG A 1105 17.06 -13.08 29.60
C ARG A 1105 16.53 -12.07 28.58
N LEU A 1106 15.20 -11.96 28.44
CA LEU A 1106 14.54 -10.99 27.54
C LEU A 1106 14.75 -9.55 28.01
N GLU A 1107 14.42 -9.31 29.28
CA GLU A 1107 14.41 -7.99 29.91
C GLU A 1107 15.04 -8.11 31.30
N PRO A 1108 16.38 -8.33 31.40
CA PRO A 1108 17.05 -8.62 32.67
C PRO A 1108 16.93 -7.50 33.71
N TRP A 1109 16.48 -6.31 33.31
CA TRP A 1109 16.26 -5.16 34.18
C TRP A 1109 14.91 -5.21 34.92
N GLN A 1110 13.98 -6.10 34.55
CA GLN A 1110 12.70 -6.26 35.25
C GLN A 1110 12.91 -7.09 36.53
N ALA A 1111 12.36 -6.64 37.66
CA ALA A 1111 12.53 -7.32 38.95
C ALA A 1111 11.59 -8.54 39.12
N TRP A 1112 10.36 -8.45 38.63
CA TRP A 1112 9.32 -9.46 38.84
C TRP A 1112 9.68 -10.90 38.40
N PRO A 1113 10.44 -11.15 37.30
CA PRO A 1113 10.78 -12.51 36.89
C PRO A 1113 11.63 -13.21 37.95
N TYR A 1114 12.52 -12.47 38.61
CA TYR A 1114 13.36 -13.01 39.68
C TYR A 1114 12.53 -13.40 40.91
N GLY A 1115 11.49 -12.63 41.24
CA GLY A 1115 10.59 -12.97 42.34
C GLY A 1115 9.70 -14.18 42.05
N VAL A 1116 9.23 -14.33 40.81
CA VAL A 1116 8.51 -15.55 40.38
C VAL A 1116 9.44 -16.76 40.43
N THR A 1117 10.66 -16.65 39.88
CA THR A 1117 11.65 -17.74 39.92
C THR A 1117 12.00 -18.14 41.35
N ALA A 1118 12.28 -17.19 42.25
CA ALA A 1118 12.59 -17.49 43.65
C ALA A 1118 11.46 -18.24 44.35
N LYS A 1119 10.20 -17.93 44.01
CA LYS A 1119 9.01 -18.56 44.59
C LYS A 1119 8.79 -19.99 44.09
N LEU A 1120 8.99 -20.22 42.78
CA LEU A 1120 8.63 -21.48 42.14
C LEU A 1120 9.77 -22.49 42.00
N THR A 1121 11.04 -22.07 42.04
CA THR A 1121 12.17 -22.99 41.88
C THR A 1121 12.46 -23.78 43.14
N ASP A 1122 12.78 -25.06 42.99
CA ASP A 1122 13.30 -25.93 44.05
C ASP A 1122 14.83 -25.89 44.17
N ASP A 1123 15.53 -25.32 43.18
CA ASP A 1123 16.99 -25.14 43.23
C ASP A 1123 17.34 -23.98 44.18
N VAL A 1124 17.89 -24.33 45.34
CA VAL A 1124 18.31 -23.39 46.40
C VAL A 1124 19.32 -22.35 45.88
N THR A 1125 20.21 -22.75 44.97
CA THR A 1125 21.23 -21.85 44.39
C THR A 1125 20.57 -20.84 43.46
N GLU A 1126 19.69 -21.31 42.59
CA GLU A 1126 18.92 -20.45 41.69
C GLU A 1126 18.03 -19.49 42.48
N ARG A 1127 17.33 -20.00 43.50
CA ARG A 1127 16.50 -19.19 44.40
C ARG A 1127 17.30 -18.07 45.03
N LYS A 1128 18.46 -18.37 45.62
CA LYS A 1128 19.33 -17.34 46.23
C LYS A 1128 19.83 -16.33 45.20
N ARG A 1129 20.23 -16.76 44.00
CA ARG A 1129 20.62 -15.82 42.93
C ARG A 1129 19.45 -14.91 42.55
N ALA A 1130 18.26 -15.46 42.41
CA ALA A 1130 17.05 -14.70 42.08
C ALA A 1130 16.66 -13.73 43.20
N LEU A 1131 16.73 -14.13 44.47
CA LEU A 1131 16.51 -13.24 45.62
C LEU A 1131 17.51 -12.07 45.66
N ALA A 1132 18.80 -12.33 45.39
CA ALA A 1132 19.80 -11.28 45.35
C ALA A 1132 19.53 -10.26 44.22
N MET A 1133 19.12 -10.74 43.05
CA MET A 1133 18.76 -9.88 41.91
C MET A 1133 17.46 -9.12 42.17
N LEU A 1134 16.44 -9.74 42.75
CA LEU A 1134 15.20 -9.09 43.15
C LEU A 1134 15.46 -7.96 44.14
N GLN A 1135 16.23 -8.24 45.20
CA GLN A 1135 16.62 -7.24 46.19
C GLN A 1135 17.42 -6.08 45.58
N TYR A 1136 18.20 -6.34 44.54
CA TYR A 1136 18.93 -5.32 43.82
C TYR A 1136 18.01 -4.46 42.94
N LEU A 1137 17.15 -5.08 42.13
CA LEU A 1137 16.32 -4.37 41.13
C LEU A 1137 15.09 -3.68 41.75
N ASP A 1138 14.47 -4.29 42.76
CA ASP A 1138 13.33 -3.74 43.49
C ASP A 1138 13.40 -4.16 44.98
N PRO A 1139 14.13 -3.43 45.82
CA PRO A 1139 14.17 -3.68 47.27
C PRO A 1139 12.79 -3.55 47.95
N GLY A 1140 11.80 -2.94 47.28
CA GLY A 1140 10.44 -2.76 47.76
C GLY A 1140 9.45 -3.82 47.26
N SER A 1141 9.91 -4.88 46.60
CA SER A 1141 9.02 -5.93 46.06
C SER A 1141 8.26 -6.65 47.17
N ALA A 1142 6.94 -6.77 47.03
CA ALA A 1142 6.09 -7.54 47.93
C ALA A 1142 6.46 -9.03 47.96
N ARG A 1143 7.07 -9.57 46.89
CA ARG A 1143 7.50 -10.98 46.86
C ARG A 1143 8.64 -11.27 47.84
N LEU A 1144 9.49 -10.29 48.14
CA LEU A 1144 10.55 -10.45 49.15
C LEU A 1144 9.97 -10.76 50.54
N SER A 1145 8.79 -10.21 50.87
CA SER A 1145 8.14 -10.45 52.17
C SER A 1145 7.74 -11.91 52.40
N THR A 1146 7.69 -12.72 51.34
CA THR A 1146 7.37 -14.15 51.42
C THR A 1146 8.57 -15.02 51.84
N PHE A 1147 9.78 -14.44 51.90
CA PHE A 1147 11.00 -15.14 52.28
C PHE A 1147 11.55 -14.65 53.63
N PRO A 1148 12.19 -15.51 54.43
CA PRO A 1148 12.86 -15.07 55.65
C PRO A 1148 13.98 -14.06 55.34
N LYS A 1149 14.03 -12.95 56.08
CA LYS A 1149 15.08 -11.93 55.92
C LYS A 1149 16.50 -12.51 55.94
N LYS A 1150 16.76 -13.50 56.81
CA LYS A 1150 18.05 -14.20 56.89
C LYS A 1150 18.45 -14.89 55.57
N GLU A 1151 17.46 -15.42 54.83
CA GLU A 1151 17.71 -16.04 53.52
C GLU A 1151 18.05 -14.99 52.46
N ILE A 1152 17.34 -13.85 52.46
CA ILE A 1152 17.62 -12.70 51.59
C ILE A 1152 19.03 -12.15 51.87
N ASP A 1153 19.37 -11.91 53.12
CA ASP A 1153 20.70 -11.40 53.52
C ASP A 1153 21.81 -12.39 53.09
N ALA A 1154 21.58 -13.69 53.25
CA ALA A 1154 22.51 -14.72 52.81
C ALA A 1154 22.65 -14.76 51.27
N ALA A 1155 21.55 -14.61 50.55
CA ALA A 1155 21.51 -14.52 49.09
C ALA A 1155 22.30 -13.30 48.58
N VAL A 1156 22.06 -12.12 49.14
CA VAL A 1156 22.77 -10.88 48.80
C VAL A 1156 24.26 -10.98 49.13
N GLY A 1157 24.61 -11.52 50.29
CA GLY A 1157 26.02 -11.75 50.67
C GLY A 1157 26.74 -12.70 49.71
N GLN A 1158 26.05 -13.73 49.22
CA GLN A 1158 26.63 -14.73 48.31
C GLN A 1158 26.68 -14.24 46.84
N PHE A 1159 25.64 -13.57 46.35
CA PHE A 1159 25.47 -13.28 44.92
C PHE A 1159 25.49 -11.80 44.55
N GLY A 1160 25.40 -10.88 45.52
CA GLY A 1160 25.34 -9.43 45.25
C GLY A 1160 26.55 -8.91 44.48
N GLY A 1161 27.75 -9.45 44.75
CA GLY A 1161 28.99 -9.07 44.06
C GLY A 1161 29.14 -9.61 42.64
N VAL A 1162 28.33 -10.60 42.24
CA VAL A 1162 28.34 -11.20 40.88
C VAL A 1162 27.14 -10.77 40.04
N ASN A 1163 26.45 -9.70 40.46
CA ASN A 1163 25.37 -9.11 39.68
C ASN A 1163 25.92 -8.55 38.35
N PRO A 1164 25.39 -9.01 37.19
CA PRO A 1164 25.90 -8.62 35.87
C PRO A 1164 25.77 -7.12 35.58
N PHE A 1165 24.83 -6.41 36.22
CA PHE A 1165 24.68 -4.96 36.05
C PHE A 1165 25.81 -4.15 36.69
N LEU A 1166 26.52 -4.70 37.69
CA LEU A 1166 27.63 -3.99 38.32
C LEU A 1166 28.80 -3.75 37.36
N ALA A 1167 28.95 -4.60 36.33
CA ALA A 1167 29.94 -4.41 35.28
C ALA A 1167 29.65 -3.16 34.41
N LEU A 1168 28.38 -2.76 34.27
CA LEU A 1168 27.99 -1.57 33.51
C LEU A 1168 28.49 -0.27 34.14
N LYS A 1169 28.70 -0.23 35.47
CA LYS A 1169 29.22 0.96 36.17
C LYS A 1169 30.58 1.42 35.65
N GLN A 1170 31.38 0.49 35.15
CA GLN A 1170 32.74 0.76 34.66
C GLN A 1170 32.78 1.06 33.15
N HIS A 1171 31.68 0.81 32.43
CA HIS A 1171 31.61 0.82 30.96
C HIS A 1171 30.76 1.96 30.39
N VAL A 1172 30.45 2.96 31.22
CA VAL A 1172 30.01 4.28 30.75
C VAL A 1172 31.18 5.26 30.90
N PRO A 1173 32.29 5.12 30.14
CA PRO A 1173 33.26 6.20 30.01
C PRO A 1173 32.68 7.25 29.06
N GLU A 1174 32.72 8.53 29.48
CA GLU A 1174 32.61 9.74 28.65
C GLU A 1174 32.01 9.49 27.26
N LEU A 1175 30.72 9.14 27.21
CA LEU A 1175 29.93 9.41 26.01
C LEU A 1175 29.87 10.93 25.96
N GLU A 1176 30.86 11.57 25.32
CA GLU A 1176 30.83 13.00 25.00
C GLU A 1176 29.49 13.27 24.32
N LEU A 1177 28.58 13.82 25.12
CA LEU A 1177 27.19 14.14 24.78
C LEU A 1177 27.12 15.39 23.90
#